data_AF-A0A561WIE3-F1
#
_entry.id   AF-A0A561WIE3-F1
#
_cell.length_a   1.000
_cell.length_b   1.000
_cell.length_c   1.000
_cell.angle_alpha   90.00
_cell.angle_beta   90.00
_cell.angle_gamma   90.00
#
_symmetry.space_group_name_H-M   'P 1'
#
loop_
_entity.id
_entity.type
_entity.pdbx_description
1 polymer ?
#
loop_
_entity_poly.entity_id
_entity_poly.type
_entity_poly.pdbx_seq_one_letter_code
_entity_poly.pdbx_strand_id
1 'polypeptide(L)'
;MRRASAAVTTGLVLAGLAVTPASAASRPTGPQQPKRIVESLDRGLVAVPAEGGGTFLSWRLLGTEYGAGVAFNVYRGSRRLNSRPITASTTFTDRSRGSGAYTVRAVVRGRERGASAAAFTPGDIPLAAAPGYYVQHAWPGDLDGDGRYEIVVSRLATDLDKPNYLEAYTLAGRQLWRVDLGPASYTRGGGNAANDPPPAAISGYGDVAGYRNDDNVTVYDLDSDGRAEVVVKTANGTTFADGAVIRSDDPLDQFVSVVDGRTGVERERVPVAADLAADGPSGGQYGVGYLDGVHPSLITKQVVRAGAKRGDFRVLFAAWDFDGRDLTRRWTFVRGAVGTSFHQLRVVDVDQDGRDEIADGNYVVNSDGTFRYVVPGAVHGDRFHIGDLDPKRPGLEGYAIQQTEGGIFTAFPWYYYDASTGERLLTGSHPDVPQDATLWDVPRGTTADIDPTHPGYEFWAATAAPDLPGAGVWSTAGKRISTATPSVNFRIWWDGDTGSELLDNTYVEKWDWRKRTSSKIFEPSGVVSSWRNAVPFYGDILGDWREEYLAETSDHTALRVFTTNIATSTRLYTLAHDPAYRLGWTVRGYLQSTLTGFYLGFGGKAPRRPNIRTTAAADRAWQVIAEDNFVTDSGRWSAELQSGGTVTARDGVLDVDVPGGATVWLKQELAGPYEIEYTATPIAAGGPNDLVTDLNSFWNARDARSPDDIFATTRHGAFAEYDHLRTYYAGQGANLNTTTRFRRYVGEPGNRPLIYDYTSPLIEANVGVHVRIAVDGSRIRYYSDDRLVFDYTDPDPYRSGWFAFRTVASHFHIQDFTVWRPPTAA
;
A
#
# COMPACT_ATOMS: atom_id res chain seq x y z
N MET A 1 101.48 -2.55 -46.48
CA MET A 1 100.82 -3.81 -46.06
C MET A 1 100.04 -3.50 -44.79
N ARG A 2 98.70 -3.40 -44.86
CA ARG A 2 97.88 -3.03 -43.68
C ARG A 2 96.79 -4.07 -43.47
N ARG A 3 96.76 -4.59 -42.24
CA ARG A 3 95.68 -5.35 -41.61
C ARG A 3 94.72 -4.36 -40.95
N ALA A 4 93.43 -4.70 -40.87
CA ALA A 4 92.61 -4.63 -39.66
C ALA A 4 91.17 -5.08 -39.95
N SER A 5 90.71 -6.00 -39.10
CA SER A 5 89.39 -6.20 -38.47
C SER A 5 88.09 -5.72 -39.12
N ALA A 6 87.04 -6.56 -39.06
CA ALA A 6 85.68 -6.15 -38.70
C ALA A 6 84.83 -7.34 -38.22
N ALA A 7 83.97 -7.05 -37.23
CA ALA A 7 83.18 -7.98 -36.43
C ALA A 7 81.73 -8.15 -36.95
N VAL A 8 81.08 -9.22 -36.49
CA VAL A 8 79.74 -9.68 -36.90
C VAL A 8 78.68 -9.22 -35.90
N THR A 9 77.50 -8.83 -36.40
CA THR A 9 76.28 -8.56 -35.62
C THR A 9 75.13 -9.42 -36.15
N THR A 10 74.39 -10.01 -35.23
CA THR A 10 73.26 -10.92 -35.49
C THR A 10 71.97 -10.11 -35.65
N GLY A 11 71.22 -10.39 -36.72
CA GLY A 11 69.83 -9.95 -36.89
C GLY A 11 69.01 -11.13 -37.40
N LEU A 12 67.90 -11.46 -36.74
CA LEU A 12 66.94 -12.43 -37.24
C LEU A 12 65.56 -11.77 -37.35
N VAL A 13 65.03 -11.83 -38.56
CA VAL A 13 63.70 -11.40 -38.97
C VAL A 13 62.70 -12.52 -38.65
N LEU A 14 61.55 -12.19 -38.06
CA LEU A 14 60.37 -13.07 -38.03
C LEU A 14 59.16 -12.34 -38.63
N ALA A 15 58.57 -12.97 -39.64
CA ALA A 15 57.38 -12.51 -40.34
C ALA A 15 56.16 -13.37 -39.95
N GLY A 16 55.06 -12.69 -39.59
CA GLY A 16 53.67 -13.04 -39.92
C GLY A 16 53.03 -14.30 -39.30
N LEU A 17 52.30 -14.11 -38.20
CA LEU A 17 51.08 -14.88 -37.88
C LEU A 17 49.99 -13.91 -37.44
N ALA A 18 48.92 -13.83 -38.23
CA ALA A 18 47.72 -13.07 -37.88
C ALA A 18 46.99 -13.79 -36.74
N VAL A 19 46.96 -13.16 -35.57
CA VAL A 19 46.16 -13.61 -34.43
C VAL A 19 44.78 -12.98 -34.56
N THR A 20 43.78 -13.79 -34.86
CA THR A 20 42.37 -13.45 -34.67
C THR A 20 42.14 -13.09 -33.20
N PRO A 21 41.49 -11.97 -32.86
CA PRO A 21 41.16 -11.67 -31.48
C PRO A 21 40.25 -12.79 -30.96
N ALA A 22 40.68 -13.42 -29.86
CA ALA A 22 39.88 -14.40 -29.15
C ALA A 22 38.48 -13.80 -28.90
N SER A 23 37.47 -14.57 -29.29
CA SER A 23 36.07 -14.37 -28.91
C SER A 23 36.03 -13.91 -27.45
N ALA A 24 35.40 -12.74 -27.24
CA ALA A 24 35.02 -12.29 -25.92
C ALA A 24 34.24 -13.44 -25.27
N ALA A 25 34.84 -14.04 -24.24
CA ALA A 25 34.14 -14.96 -23.37
C ALA A 25 32.93 -14.21 -22.84
N SER A 26 31.74 -14.64 -23.26
CA SER A 26 30.47 -14.21 -22.69
C SER A 26 30.56 -14.41 -21.18
N ARG A 27 30.49 -13.31 -20.42
CA ARG A 27 30.16 -13.38 -18.99
C ARG A 27 28.94 -14.30 -18.86
N PRO A 28 28.90 -15.21 -17.87
CA PRO A 28 27.67 -15.93 -17.60
C PRO A 28 26.60 -14.88 -17.34
N THR A 29 25.58 -14.84 -18.18
CA THR A 29 24.35 -14.12 -17.89
C THR A 29 23.72 -14.87 -16.73
N GLY A 30 23.96 -14.41 -15.51
CA GLY A 30 23.14 -14.82 -14.37
C GLY A 30 21.65 -14.62 -14.71
N PRO A 31 20.74 -15.33 -14.04
CA PRO A 31 19.31 -15.14 -14.26
C PRO A 31 18.99 -13.64 -14.16
N GLN A 32 18.30 -13.11 -15.17
CA GLN A 32 17.88 -11.72 -15.16
C GLN A 32 16.96 -11.53 -13.95
N GLN A 33 17.35 -10.64 -13.02
CA GLN A 33 16.51 -10.36 -11.85
C GLN A 33 15.09 -9.99 -12.30
N PRO A 34 14.07 -10.53 -11.60
CA PRO A 34 12.68 -10.22 -11.90
C PRO A 34 12.42 -8.71 -11.84
N LYS A 35 11.45 -8.25 -12.63
CA LYS A 35 11.05 -6.84 -12.65
C LYS A 35 9.87 -6.64 -11.72
N ARG A 36 10.11 -5.95 -10.61
CA ARG A 36 9.05 -5.55 -9.68
C ARG A 36 8.02 -4.67 -10.39
N ILE A 37 6.75 -4.95 -10.13
CA ILE A 37 5.64 -4.09 -10.55
C ILE A 37 5.52 -2.97 -9.55
N VAL A 38 5.59 -1.72 -9.98
CA VAL A 38 5.38 -0.55 -9.12
C VAL A 38 4.29 0.36 -9.68
N GLU A 39 3.90 1.35 -8.89
CA GLU A 39 2.85 2.32 -9.20
C GLU A 39 3.13 3.08 -10.52
N SER A 40 2.09 3.34 -11.30
CA SER A 40 2.17 4.12 -12.54
C SER A 40 2.05 5.62 -12.28
N LEU A 41 3.12 6.23 -11.77
CA LEU A 41 3.09 7.63 -11.35
C LEU A 41 3.01 8.66 -12.48
N ASP A 42 2.25 9.74 -12.24
CA ASP A 42 2.20 10.92 -13.08
C ASP A 42 3.48 11.76 -12.94
N ARG A 43 3.51 12.95 -13.56
CA ARG A 43 4.69 13.82 -13.52
C ARG A 43 5.00 14.39 -12.13
N GLY A 44 4.07 14.36 -11.19
CA GLY A 44 4.19 14.96 -9.87
C GLY A 44 4.54 16.45 -9.93
N LEU A 45 4.18 17.15 -11.01
CA LEU A 45 4.63 18.53 -11.22
C LEU A 45 4.09 19.41 -10.10
N VAL A 46 4.98 20.11 -9.41
CA VAL A 46 4.64 21.01 -8.30
C VAL A 46 5.10 22.43 -8.60
N ALA A 47 4.35 23.43 -8.11
CA ALA A 47 4.68 24.85 -8.23
C ALA A 47 4.58 25.53 -6.86
N VAL A 48 5.68 26.11 -6.39
CA VAL A 48 5.76 26.84 -5.11
C VAL A 48 6.48 28.17 -5.26
N PRO A 49 6.31 29.13 -4.34
CA PRO A 49 7.08 30.37 -4.35
C PRO A 49 8.59 30.09 -4.30
N ALA A 50 9.34 30.70 -5.24
CA ALA A 50 10.80 30.59 -5.25
C ALA A 50 11.44 31.54 -4.25
N GLU A 51 12.59 31.14 -3.70
CA GLU A 51 13.45 32.06 -2.97
C GLU A 51 13.92 33.21 -3.87
N GLY A 52 13.84 34.45 -3.37
CA GLY A 52 14.14 35.65 -4.15
C GLY A 52 13.09 36.03 -5.19
N GLY A 53 11.91 35.39 -5.17
CA GLY A 53 10.76 35.71 -6.02
C GLY A 53 10.67 34.91 -7.32
N GLY A 54 9.44 34.76 -7.81
CA GLY A 54 9.08 33.89 -8.94
C GLY A 54 8.43 32.58 -8.47
N THR A 55 8.35 31.61 -9.38
CA THR A 55 7.80 30.26 -9.11
C THR A 55 8.88 29.21 -9.29
N PHE A 56 9.11 28.40 -8.25
CA PHE A 56 9.91 27.20 -8.31
C PHE A 56 9.04 26.02 -8.74
N LEU A 57 9.54 25.24 -9.68
CA LEU A 57 8.89 24.05 -10.23
C LEU A 57 9.82 22.86 -10.04
N SER A 58 9.28 21.73 -9.62
CA SER A 58 9.95 20.43 -9.65
C SER A 58 9.01 19.34 -10.15
N TRP A 59 9.56 18.27 -10.72
CA TRP A 59 8.80 17.15 -11.25
C TRP A 59 9.58 15.84 -11.25
N ARG A 60 8.86 14.73 -11.35
CA ARG A 60 9.43 13.39 -11.25
C ARG A 60 10.22 13.07 -12.51
N LEU A 61 11.38 12.46 -12.33
CA LEU A 61 11.99 11.62 -13.36
C LEU A 61 11.52 10.19 -13.11
N LEU A 62 10.68 9.64 -13.98
CA LEU A 62 10.09 8.33 -13.73
C LEU A 62 11.11 7.22 -14.05
N GLY A 63 11.16 6.16 -13.24
CA GLY A 63 12.04 4.99 -13.48
C GLY A 63 11.73 4.23 -14.79
N THR A 64 10.50 4.38 -15.30
CA THR A 64 10.08 3.86 -16.61
C THR A 64 10.55 4.70 -17.79
N GLU A 65 11.06 5.91 -17.55
CA GLU A 65 11.55 6.78 -18.61
C GLU A 65 13.00 6.48 -19.00
N TYR A 66 13.25 6.67 -20.29
CA TYR A 66 14.41 6.16 -21.03
C TYR A 66 15.76 6.79 -20.62
N GLY A 67 16.35 6.35 -19.51
CA GLY A 67 17.74 6.65 -19.14
C GLY A 67 18.13 8.13 -19.19
N ALA A 68 19.42 8.43 -19.34
CA ALA A 68 19.96 9.80 -19.38
C ALA A 68 19.52 10.64 -20.60
N GLY A 69 18.71 10.08 -21.52
CA GLY A 69 18.36 10.71 -22.80
C GLY A 69 17.05 11.49 -22.83
N VAL A 70 16.24 11.46 -21.75
CA VAL A 70 15.04 12.29 -21.65
C VAL A 70 15.40 13.70 -21.21
N ALA A 71 14.77 14.70 -21.82
CA ALA A 71 14.86 16.11 -21.45
C ALA A 71 13.46 16.69 -21.23
N PHE A 72 13.36 17.93 -20.74
CA PHE A 72 12.06 18.53 -20.42
C PHE A 72 11.92 19.95 -20.93
N ASN A 73 10.72 20.29 -21.39
CA ASN A 73 10.29 21.66 -21.65
C ASN A 73 9.23 22.06 -20.64
N VAL A 74 9.34 23.28 -20.13
CA VAL A 74 8.43 23.87 -19.15
C VAL A 74 7.58 24.91 -19.86
N TYR A 75 6.28 24.87 -19.60
CA TYR A 75 5.30 25.76 -20.18
C TYR A 75 4.51 26.48 -19.09
N ARG A 76 4.12 27.72 -19.37
CA ARG A 76 3.07 28.45 -18.64
C ARG A 76 1.99 28.84 -19.65
N GLY A 77 0.81 28.21 -19.52
CA GLY A 77 -0.17 28.21 -20.61
C GLY A 77 0.43 27.60 -21.89
N SER A 78 0.34 28.30 -23.02
CA SER A 78 0.96 27.87 -24.29
C SER A 78 2.41 28.32 -24.47
N ARG A 79 2.94 29.16 -23.57
CA ARG A 79 4.28 29.73 -23.69
C ARG A 79 5.32 28.79 -23.09
N ARG A 80 6.25 28.33 -23.91
CA ARG A 80 7.48 27.65 -23.46
C ARG A 80 8.41 28.64 -22.74
N LEU A 81 8.96 28.25 -21.61
CA LEU A 81 9.79 29.11 -20.75
C LEU A 81 11.29 28.89 -20.94
N ASN A 82 11.72 27.66 -21.22
CA ASN A 82 13.12 27.30 -21.42
C ASN A 82 13.50 27.32 -22.92
N SER A 83 14.62 27.95 -23.28
CA SER A 83 15.10 28.02 -24.67
C SER A 83 15.68 26.69 -25.19
N ARG A 84 16.25 25.86 -24.29
CA ARG A 84 16.79 24.53 -24.58
C ARG A 84 16.17 23.49 -23.64
N PRO A 85 15.86 22.26 -24.09
CA PRO A 85 15.34 21.21 -23.22
C PRO A 85 16.25 20.97 -22.00
N ILE A 86 15.64 20.91 -20.82
CA ILE A 86 16.33 20.75 -19.53
C ILE A 86 16.75 19.29 -19.38
N THR A 87 18.04 19.06 -19.08
CA THR A 87 18.63 17.72 -18.92
C THR A 87 19.41 17.55 -17.62
N ALA A 88 19.80 18.65 -16.97
CA ALA A 88 20.66 18.64 -15.79
C ALA A 88 19.89 18.35 -14.49
N SER A 89 18.61 18.72 -14.42
CA SER A 89 17.74 18.50 -13.26
C SER A 89 16.30 18.26 -13.73
N THR A 90 15.40 18.01 -12.78
CA THR A 90 13.95 18.09 -12.99
C THR A 90 13.34 19.23 -12.20
N THR A 91 14.04 20.37 -12.21
CA THR A 91 13.63 21.62 -11.55
C THR A 91 13.72 22.80 -12.51
N PHE A 92 12.93 23.85 -12.26
CA PHE A 92 12.98 25.11 -13.01
C PHE A 92 12.45 26.28 -12.17
N THR A 93 13.10 27.45 -12.24
CA THR A 93 12.59 28.67 -11.61
C THR A 93 12.12 29.65 -12.66
N ASP A 94 10.81 29.90 -12.73
CA ASP A 94 10.24 30.95 -13.57
C ASP A 94 10.24 32.30 -12.83
N ARG A 95 11.06 33.24 -13.32
CA ARG A 95 11.08 34.64 -12.86
C ARG A 95 10.40 35.61 -13.83
N SER A 96 9.79 35.10 -14.89
CA SER A 96 9.10 35.93 -15.88
C SER A 96 7.73 36.37 -15.39
N ARG A 97 7.30 37.59 -15.76
CA ARG A 97 5.97 38.11 -15.40
C ARG A 97 4.85 37.36 -16.12
N GLY A 98 3.69 37.24 -15.48
CA GLY A 98 2.47 36.64 -16.04
C GLY A 98 1.82 35.62 -15.11
N SER A 99 0.61 35.20 -15.45
CA SER A 99 -0.13 34.14 -14.76
C SER A 99 -0.45 33.00 -15.73
N GLY A 100 -0.77 31.82 -15.20
CA GLY A 100 -1.18 30.65 -15.97
C GLY A 100 -0.75 29.36 -15.31
N ALA A 101 -1.39 28.25 -15.69
CA ALA A 101 -1.02 26.92 -15.23
C ALA A 101 0.33 26.49 -15.83
N TYR A 102 1.16 25.87 -15.00
CA TYR A 102 2.42 25.27 -15.43
C TYR A 102 2.21 23.83 -15.87
N THR A 103 2.86 23.44 -16.96
CA THR A 103 2.93 22.04 -17.41
C THR A 103 4.35 21.71 -17.87
N VAL A 104 4.70 20.43 -17.84
CA VAL A 104 5.98 19.93 -18.35
C VAL A 104 5.73 18.96 -19.48
N ARG A 105 6.56 19.04 -20.53
CA ARG A 105 6.57 18.08 -21.63
C ARG A 105 7.90 17.37 -21.67
N ALA A 106 7.88 16.05 -21.57
CA ALA A 106 9.06 15.24 -21.82
C ALA A 106 9.48 15.33 -23.29
N VAL A 107 10.78 15.36 -23.54
CA VAL A 107 11.40 15.32 -24.86
C VAL A 107 12.21 14.03 -24.94
N VAL A 108 11.72 13.07 -25.71
CA VAL A 108 12.29 11.72 -25.83
C VAL A 108 12.78 11.53 -27.25
N ARG A 109 14.09 11.27 -27.43
CA ARG A 109 14.72 11.14 -28.75
C ARG A 109 14.43 12.35 -29.66
N GLY A 110 14.50 13.54 -29.09
CA GLY A 110 14.25 14.81 -29.79
C GLY A 110 12.77 15.12 -30.07
N ARG A 111 11.82 14.25 -29.70
CA ARG A 111 10.38 14.46 -29.89
C ARG A 111 9.71 14.83 -28.58
N GLU A 112 9.02 15.96 -28.58
CA GLU A 112 8.20 16.39 -27.45
C GLU A 112 6.96 15.49 -27.30
N ARG A 113 6.61 15.16 -26.07
CA ARG A 113 5.44 14.35 -25.69
C ARG A 113 4.29 15.26 -25.25
N GLY A 114 3.15 14.65 -24.93
CA GLY A 114 2.00 15.35 -24.35
C GLY A 114 2.39 16.13 -23.09
N ALA A 115 1.61 17.17 -22.79
CA ALA A 115 1.75 17.90 -21.53
C ALA A 115 1.42 16.98 -20.36
N SER A 116 2.16 17.15 -19.26
CA SER A 116 1.73 16.67 -17.95
C SER A 116 0.39 17.31 -17.57
N ALA A 117 -0.23 16.75 -16.53
CA ALA A 117 -1.23 17.51 -15.78
C ALA A 117 -0.63 18.85 -15.26
N ALA A 118 -1.51 19.79 -14.96
CA ALA A 118 -1.10 21.09 -14.44
C ALA A 118 -0.40 20.93 -13.09
N ALA A 119 0.56 21.82 -12.83
CA ALA A 119 1.30 21.84 -11.58
C ALA A 119 0.36 21.93 -10.36
N PHE A 120 0.59 21.08 -9.38
CA PHE A 120 -0.06 21.13 -8.08
C PHE A 120 0.60 22.20 -7.20
N THR A 121 -0.19 22.87 -6.37
CA THR A 121 0.30 23.82 -5.36
C THR A 121 0.00 23.22 -3.98
N PRO A 122 1.02 22.78 -3.23
CA PRO A 122 0.83 22.20 -1.91
C PRO A 122 0.19 23.17 -0.91
N GLY A 123 -0.56 22.62 0.03
CA GLY A 123 -1.29 23.37 1.04
C GLY A 123 -1.90 22.45 2.10
N ASP A 124 -2.98 22.91 2.71
CA ASP A 124 -3.71 22.19 3.75
C ASP A 124 -4.74 21.23 3.13
N ILE A 125 -4.69 19.97 3.56
CA ILE A 125 -5.70 18.94 3.33
C ILE A 125 -6.66 19.00 4.52
N PRO A 126 -7.87 19.59 4.37
CA PRO A 126 -8.84 19.66 5.46
C PRO A 126 -9.26 18.24 5.89
N LEU A 127 -9.15 17.98 7.18
CA LEU A 127 -9.57 16.75 7.81
C LEU A 127 -11.06 16.81 8.14
N ALA A 128 -11.70 15.65 8.16
CA ALA A 128 -13.10 15.56 8.51
C ALA A 128 -13.29 15.92 10.00
N ALA A 129 -14.35 16.68 10.28
CA ALA A 129 -14.62 17.18 11.63
C ALA A 129 -14.70 16.03 12.64
N ALA A 130 -13.79 16.05 13.61
CA ALA A 130 -13.76 15.11 14.73
C ALA A 130 -13.03 15.78 15.91
N PRO A 131 -13.73 16.56 16.76
CA PRO A 131 -13.10 17.21 17.91
C PRO A 131 -12.50 16.19 18.88
N GLY A 132 -11.28 16.44 19.34
CA GLY A 132 -10.55 15.50 20.22
C GLY A 132 -9.94 14.32 19.47
N TYR A 133 -9.63 14.49 18.18
CA TYR A 133 -8.87 13.53 17.39
C TYR A 133 -7.61 14.19 16.84
N TYR A 134 -6.60 13.38 16.59
CA TYR A 134 -5.35 13.80 15.95
C TYR A 134 -4.88 12.76 14.93
N VAL A 135 -4.00 13.16 14.02
CA VAL A 135 -3.38 12.25 13.06
C VAL A 135 -2.09 11.68 13.63
N GLN A 136 -2.03 10.35 13.77
CA GLN A 136 -0.83 9.68 14.26
C GLN A 136 0.09 9.25 13.11
N HIS A 137 -0.45 8.64 12.07
CA HIS A 137 0.27 8.19 10.87
C HIS A 137 -0.51 8.50 9.60
N ALA A 138 0.24 8.63 8.50
CA ALA A 138 -0.29 8.76 7.15
C ALA A 138 0.41 7.78 6.19
N TRP A 139 -0.32 7.29 5.19
CA TRP A 139 0.17 6.39 4.15
C TRP A 139 -0.22 6.91 2.76
N PRO A 140 0.74 7.20 1.89
CA PRO A 140 0.44 7.52 0.50
C PRO A 140 0.13 6.24 -0.30
N GLY A 141 -0.83 6.34 -1.21
CA GLY A 141 -1.17 5.32 -2.21
C GLY A 141 -1.96 5.96 -3.35
N ASP A 142 -1.76 5.48 -4.58
CA ASP A 142 -2.57 5.91 -5.73
C ASP A 142 -3.89 5.14 -5.69
N LEU A 143 -4.93 5.72 -5.08
CA LEU A 143 -6.14 4.97 -4.74
C LEU A 143 -7.12 4.89 -5.91
N ASP A 144 -7.01 5.80 -6.89
CA ASP A 144 -7.92 5.84 -8.05
C ASP A 144 -7.25 5.53 -9.40
N GLY A 145 -5.92 5.44 -9.43
CA GLY A 145 -5.11 5.02 -10.58
C GLY A 145 -4.76 6.16 -11.53
N ASP A 146 -4.82 7.42 -11.07
CA ASP A 146 -4.49 8.60 -11.88
C ASP A 146 -2.99 8.94 -11.91
N GLY A 147 -2.17 8.22 -11.13
CA GLY A 147 -0.74 8.41 -10.98
C GLY A 147 -0.34 9.40 -9.88
N ARG A 148 -1.29 9.86 -9.05
CA ARG A 148 -1.05 10.74 -7.91
C ARG A 148 -1.39 10.01 -6.63
N TYR A 149 -0.69 10.37 -5.57
CA TYR A 149 -0.97 9.80 -4.27
C TYR A 149 -2.17 10.51 -3.62
N GLU A 150 -3.13 9.73 -3.15
CA GLU A 150 -3.98 10.07 -2.02
C GLU A 150 -3.26 9.72 -0.72
N ILE A 151 -3.78 10.27 0.38
CA ILE A 151 -3.26 10.05 1.72
C ILE A 151 -4.33 9.37 2.57
N VAL A 152 -4.03 8.17 3.05
CA VAL A 152 -4.79 7.47 4.09
C VAL A 152 -4.21 7.85 5.45
N VAL A 153 -5.06 8.17 6.43
CA VAL A 153 -4.63 8.67 7.74
C VAL A 153 -5.31 7.91 8.87
N SER A 154 -4.56 7.62 9.94
CA SER A 154 -5.11 7.13 11.20
C SER A 154 -5.54 8.33 12.06
N ARG A 155 -6.83 8.42 12.40
CA ARG A 155 -7.37 9.42 13.33
C ARG A 155 -7.61 8.76 14.67
N LEU A 156 -6.80 9.14 15.66
CA LEU A 156 -6.90 8.58 16.99
C LEU A 156 -7.61 9.54 17.92
N ALA A 157 -8.53 9.02 18.73
CA ALA A 157 -9.17 9.80 19.77
C ALA A 157 -8.15 10.14 20.87
N THR A 158 -8.21 11.36 21.41
CA THR A 158 -7.48 11.72 22.64
C THR A 158 -8.14 11.13 23.88
N ASP A 159 -9.39 10.68 23.76
CA ASP A 159 -10.16 9.98 24.79
C ASP A 159 -10.13 8.48 24.54
N LEU A 160 -9.82 7.68 25.56
CA LEU A 160 -9.61 6.22 25.44
C LEU A 160 -10.92 5.41 25.43
N ASP A 161 -12.07 6.08 25.30
CA ASP A 161 -13.41 5.49 25.24
C ASP A 161 -14.14 5.76 23.91
N LYS A 162 -13.40 6.21 22.88
CA LYS A 162 -13.93 6.53 21.55
C LYS A 162 -13.25 5.74 20.44
N PRO A 163 -13.98 5.39 19.37
CA PRO A 163 -13.44 4.63 18.26
C PRO A 163 -12.35 5.40 17.53
N ASN A 164 -11.39 4.68 16.94
CA ASN A 164 -10.44 5.26 16.00
C ASN A 164 -10.99 5.20 14.57
N TYR A 165 -10.53 6.10 13.71
CA TYR A 165 -10.92 6.13 12.30
C TYR A 165 -9.74 5.93 11.35
N LEU A 166 -10.01 5.33 10.19
CA LEU A 166 -9.22 5.52 8.99
C LEU A 166 -9.95 6.44 8.03
N GLU A 167 -9.23 7.37 7.42
CA GLU A 167 -9.79 8.31 6.45
C GLU A 167 -8.86 8.40 5.25
N ALA A 168 -9.41 8.62 4.05
CA ALA A 168 -8.63 8.87 2.85
C ALA A 168 -8.94 10.23 2.23
N TYR A 169 -7.91 10.90 1.75
CA TYR A 169 -7.97 12.24 1.18
C TYR A 169 -7.12 12.35 -0.08
N THR A 170 -7.65 13.03 -1.09
CA THR A 170 -6.79 13.55 -2.17
C THR A 170 -5.87 14.65 -1.63
N LEU A 171 -4.69 14.85 -2.25
CA LEU A 171 -3.80 15.97 -1.92
C LEU A 171 -4.46 17.35 -2.09
N ALA A 172 -5.50 17.44 -2.93
CA ALA A 172 -6.29 18.65 -3.13
C ALA A 172 -7.32 18.93 -2.03
N GLY A 173 -7.43 18.06 -1.03
CA GLY A 173 -8.29 18.28 0.14
C GLY A 173 -9.69 17.68 0.08
N ARG A 174 -10.02 16.93 -0.96
CA ARG A 174 -11.28 16.17 -1.02
C ARG A 174 -11.17 14.90 -0.19
N GLN A 175 -12.05 14.75 0.81
CA GLN A 175 -12.25 13.47 1.50
C GLN A 175 -12.87 12.45 0.54
N LEU A 176 -12.34 11.23 0.56
CA LEU A 176 -12.88 10.09 -0.18
C LEU A 176 -13.85 9.30 0.68
N TRP A 177 -13.41 8.86 1.85
CA TRP A 177 -14.18 8.01 2.75
C TRP A 177 -13.66 8.07 4.19
N ARG A 178 -14.42 7.45 5.10
CA ARG A 178 -14.03 7.17 6.48
C ARG A 178 -14.49 5.74 6.83
N VAL A 179 -13.62 4.98 7.46
CA VAL A 179 -13.93 3.70 8.13
C VAL A 179 -13.89 3.94 9.64
N ASP A 180 -14.94 3.51 10.34
CA ASP A 180 -15.03 3.53 11.80
C ASP A 180 -14.64 2.17 12.37
N LEU A 181 -13.56 2.10 13.14
CA LEU A 181 -13.10 0.81 13.67
C LEU A 181 -13.90 0.30 14.86
N GLY A 182 -14.86 1.09 15.33
CA GLY A 182 -15.80 0.71 16.37
C GLY A 182 -15.14 0.53 17.74
N PRO A 183 -15.90 0.02 18.72
CA PRO A 183 -15.45 -0.16 20.09
C PRO A 183 -14.20 -1.02 20.25
N ALA A 184 -13.97 -1.98 19.36
CA ALA A 184 -12.83 -2.88 19.39
C ALA A 184 -11.48 -2.19 19.10
N SER A 185 -11.48 -0.91 18.71
CA SER A 185 -10.26 -0.12 18.51
C SER A 185 -9.71 0.53 19.78
N TYR A 186 -10.49 0.57 20.87
CA TYR A 186 -10.08 1.10 22.18
C TYR A 186 -10.47 0.20 23.37
N THR A 187 -11.50 -0.63 23.20
CA THR A 187 -11.92 -1.60 24.22
C THR A 187 -10.99 -2.78 24.21
N ARG A 188 -10.49 -3.13 25.40
CA ARG A 188 -9.66 -4.32 25.59
C ARG A 188 -10.55 -5.47 26.02
N GLY A 189 -10.41 -6.61 25.36
CA GLY A 189 -10.91 -7.86 25.89
C GLY A 189 -9.98 -8.41 26.97
N GLY A 190 -10.50 -9.25 27.85
CA GLY A 190 -9.68 -9.93 28.85
C GLY A 190 -8.98 -11.15 28.25
N GLY A 191 -7.66 -11.10 28.09
CA GLY A 191 -6.80 -12.27 27.90
C GLY A 191 -5.99 -12.61 29.15
N ASN A 192 -5.05 -13.55 29.01
CA ASN A 192 -4.24 -14.06 30.12
C ASN A 192 -3.18 -13.07 30.65
N ALA A 193 -3.06 -11.87 30.06
CA ALA A 193 -2.08 -10.85 30.40
C ALA A 193 -2.72 -9.47 30.58
N ALA A 194 -2.29 -8.70 31.58
CA ALA A 194 -2.88 -7.40 31.90
C ALA A 194 -2.41 -6.24 30.98
N ASN A 195 -2.01 -6.56 29.76
CA ASN A 195 -1.56 -5.67 28.71
C ASN A 195 -1.95 -6.39 27.40
N ASP A 196 -3.20 -6.32 26.94
CA ASP A 196 -3.58 -6.80 25.61
C ASP A 196 -4.02 -5.61 24.75
N PRO A 197 -3.65 -5.54 23.45
CA PRO A 197 -4.09 -4.46 22.58
C PRO A 197 -5.58 -4.63 22.23
N PRO A 198 -6.29 -3.53 21.95
CA PRO A 198 -7.63 -3.61 21.36
C PRO A 198 -7.60 -4.45 20.06
N PRO A 199 -8.59 -5.33 19.81
CA PRO A 199 -8.62 -6.19 18.62
C PRO A 199 -8.50 -5.46 17.27
N ALA A 200 -9.01 -4.23 17.16
CA ALA A 200 -8.93 -3.39 15.95
C ALA A 200 -8.01 -2.16 16.16
N ALA A 201 -6.88 -2.32 16.86
CA ALA A 201 -5.92 -1.24 17.04
C ALA A 201 -5.17 -0.93 15.73
N ILE A 202 -5.19 0.35 15.31
CA ILE A 202 -4.51 0.85 14.09
C ILE A 202 -3.42 1.89 14.33
N SER A 203 -3.16 2.21 15.60
CA SER A 203 -1.96 2.87 16.09
C SER A 203 -2.05 2.97 17.61
N GLY A 204 -0.91 2.90 18.29
CA GLY A 204 -0.86 2.96 19.75
C GLY A 204 -1.12 4.34 20.33
N TYR A 205 -1.95 4.42 21.38
CA TYR A 205 -2.18 5.62 22.20
C TYR A 205 -2.22 5.27 23.71
N GLY A 206 -1.65 6.12 24.57
CA GLY A 206 -1.75 6.05 26.03
C GLY A 206 -0.53 5.55 26.84
N ASP A 207 -0.60 5.69 28.16
CA ASP A 207 0.44 5.37 29.16
C ASP A 207 0.65 3.87 29.41
N VAL A 208 0.00 3.01 28.66
CA VAL A 208 0.17 1.56 28.81
C VAL A 208 1.46 1.15 28.11
N ALA A 209 2.48 0.88 28.93
CA ALA A 209 3.87 0.58 28.59
C ALA A 209 4.05 -0.74 27.78
N GLY A 210 3.30 -0.93 26.69
CA GLY A 210 3.39 -2.15 25.87
C GLY A 210 2.87 -2.05 24.43
N TYR A 211 2.02 -1.08 24.06
CA TYR A 211 1.36 -1.05 22.74
C TYR A 211 1.40 0.32 22.08
N ARG A 212 2.62 0.82 21.85
CA ARG A 212 2.85 2.16 21.31
C ARG A 212 3.25 2.15 19.83
N ASN A 213 3.22 0.99 19.19
CA ASN A 213 3.74 0.74 17.84
C ASN A 213 2.84 -0.21 17.02
N ASP A 214 1.58 -0.38 17.42
CA ASP A 214 0.62 -1.26 16.74
C ASP A 214 -0.14 -0.50 15.66
N ASP A 215 0.43 -0.34 14.48
CA ASP A 215 -0.20 0.39 13.38
C ASP A 215 -1.15 -0.49 12.56
N ASN A 216 -0.84 -1.76 12.31
CA ASN A 216 -1.72 -2.75 11.65
C ASN A 216 -2.49 -2.23 10.41
N VAL A 217 -1.89 -1.30 9.67
CA VAL A 217 -2.44 -0.67 8.48
C VAL A 217 -1.33 -0.53 7.46
N THR A 218 -1.63 -0.85 6.21
CA THR A 218 -0.74 -0.56 5.09
C THR A 218 -1.52 -0.21 3.84
N VAL A 219 -0.87 0.48 2.89
CA VAL A 219 -1.48 0.96 1.65
C VAL A 219 -0.57 0.63 0.48
N TYR A 220 -1.07 -0.17 -0.44
CA TYR A 220 -0.35 -0.64 -1.62
C TYR A 220 -1.29 -1.26 -2.63
N ASP A 221 -0.91 -1.22 -3.90
CA ASP A 221 -1.55 -1.95 -5.00
C ASP A 221 -1.10 -3.41 -4.95
N LEU A 222 -1.84 -4.24 -4.22
CA LEU A 222 -1.46 -5.63 -3.93
C LEU A 222 -1.74 -6.57 -5.11
N ASP A 223 -2.79 -6.32 -5.87
CA ASP A 223 -3.16 -7.15 -7.03
C ASP A 223 -2.56 -6.66 -8.35
N SER A 224 -1.88 -5.50 -8.33
CA SER A 224 -1.23 -4.86 -9.47
C SER A 224 -2.19 -4.37 -10.56
N ASP A 225 -3.40 -3.93 -10.19
CA ASP A 225 -4.39 -3.33 -11.09
C ASP A 225 -4.12 -1.86 -11.47
N GLY A 226 -3.23 -1.21 -10.72
CA GLY A 226 -2.89 0.20 -10.84
C GLY A 226 -3.56 1.11 -9.81
N ARG A 227 -4.25 0.56 -8.83
CA ARG A 227 -4.88 1.24 -7.69
C ARG A 227 -4.44 0.55 -6.41
N ALA A 228 -4.22 1.34 -5.37
CA ALA A 228 -3.82 0.82 -4.08
C ALA A 228 -5.04 0.42 -3.24
N GLU A 229 -4.97 -0.74 -2.61
CA GLU A 229 -5.85 -1.14 -1.52
C GLU A 229 -5.36 -0.55 -0.19
N VAL A 230 -6.26 -0.51 0.78
CA VAL A 230 -5.93 -0.30 2.18
C VAL A 230 -6.14 -1.62 2.92
N VAL A 231 -5.08 -2.18 3.49
CA VAL A 231 -5.19 -3.36 4.33
C VAL A 231 -5.14 -2.94 5.79
N VAL A 232 -6.13 -3.36 6.57
CA VAL A 232 -6.31 -2.95 7.96
C VAL A 232 -6.72 -4.13 8.83
N LYS A 233 -6.21 -4.15 10.06
CA LYS A 233 -6.73 -5.03 11.11
C LYS A 233 -8.08 -4.55 11.60
N THR A 234 -9.08 -5.40 11.49
CA THR A 234 -10.46 -5.10 11.87
C THR A 234 -10.97 -6.12 12.88
N ALA A 235 -12.10 -5.81 13.50
CA ALA A 235 -12.76 -6.68 14.46
C ALA A 235 -14.26 -6.39 14.47
N ASN A 236 -15.00 -7.12 15.33
CA ASN A 236 -16.41 -6.89 15.56
C ASN A 236 -16.73 -5.40 15.81
N GLY A 237 -17.71 -4.86 15.08
CA GLY A 237 -18.13 -3.47 15.16
C GLY A 237 -17.40 -2.49 14.24
N THR A 238 -16.37 -2.93 13.49
CA THR A 238 -15.83 -2.10 12.41
C THR A 238 -16.92 -1.83 11.36
N THR A 239 -17.07 -0.57 10.96
CA THR A 239 -18.05 -0.05 10.00
C THR A 239 -17.34 0.60 8.82
N PHE A 240 -17.58 0.08 7.62
CA PHE A 240 -16.98 0.56 6.37
C PHE A 240 -17.77 1.74 5.77
N ALA A 241 -17.23 2.31 4.70
CA ALA A 241 -17.75 3.55 4.11
C ALA A 241 -19.17 3.44 3.53
N ASP A 242 -19.58 2.23 3.14
CA ASP A 242 -20.93 1.87 2.69
C ASP A 242 -21.91 1.61 3.85
N GLY A 243 -21.43 1.61 5.10
CA GLY A 243 -22.20 1.29 6.30
C GLY A 243 -22.23 -0.20 6.63
N ALA A 244 -21.53 -1.06 5.89
CA ALA A 244 -21.38 -2.46 6.25
C ALA A 244 -20.64 -2.60 7.59
N VAL A 245 -21.14 -3.48 8.47
CA VAL A 245 -20.60 -3.67 9.82
C VAL A 245 -20.15 -5.10 10.01
N ILE A 246 -18.91 -5.29 10.47
CA ILE A 246 -18.41 -6.60 10.89
C ILE A 246 -19.19 -7.06 12.12
N ARG A 247 -19.85 -8.22 12.01
CA ARG A 247 -20.52 -8.89 13.12
C ARG A 247 -19.83 -10.22 13.38
N SER A 248 -19.23 -10.37 14.56
CA SER A 248 -18.73 -11.65 15.06
C SER A 248 -19.36 -12.00 16.41
N ASP A 249 -19.55 -13.30 16.65
CA ASP A 249 -20.03 -13.86 17.90
C ASP A 249 -18.99 -13.75 19.02
N ASP A 250 -17.70 -13.75 18.69
CA ASP A 250 -16.60 -13.53 19.64
C ASP A 250 -16.06 -12.09 19.53
N PRO A 251 -16.13 -11.27 20.60
CA PRO A 251 -15.59 -9.91 20.59
C PRO A 251 -14.05 -9.85 20.49
N LEU A 252 -13.34 -10.97 20.63
CA LEU A 252 -11.89 -11.08 20.47
C LEU A 252 -11.46 -11.46 19.05
N ASP A 253 -12.41 -11.79 18.17
CA ASP A 253 -12.08 -12.11 16.79
C ASP A 253 -11.42 -10.92 16.09
N GLN A 254 -10.36 -11.23 15.36
CA GLN A 254 -9.54 -10.26 14.64
C GLN A 254 -9.39 -10.72 13.20
N PHE A 255 -9.48 -9.77 12.30
CA PHE A 255 -9.42 -10.02 10.87
C PHE A 255 -8.38 -9.15 10.20
N VAL A 256 -7.89 -9.62 9.05
CA VAL A 256 -7.21 -8.83 8.05
C VAL A 256 -8.26 -8.50 6.99
N SER A 257 -8.66 -7.23 6.90
CA SER A 257 -9.58 -6.75 5.86
C SER A 257 -8.80 -6.04 4.77
N VAL A 258 -9.08 -6.39 3.52
CA VAL A 258 -8.67 -5.63 2.33
C VAL A 258 -9.81 -4.67 2.00
N VAL A 259 -9.51 -3.38 1.99
CA VAL A 259 -10.45 -2.30 1.72
C VAL A 259 -10.09 -1.65 0.39
N ASP A 260 -11.10 -1.43 -0.45
CA ASP A 260 -10.94 -0.68 -1.69
C ASP A 260 -10.44 0.73 -1.39
N GLY A 261 -9.27 1.08 -1.93
CA GLY A 261 -8.65 2.36 -1.64
C GLY A 261 -9.47 3.56 -2.09
N ARG A 262 -10.27 3.43 -3.16
CA ARG A 262 -11.06 4.55 -3.69
C ARG A 262 -12.33 4.77 -2.90
N THR A 263 -12.98 3.71 -2.44
CA THR A 263 -14.34 3.78 -1.88
C THR A 263 -14.40 3.58 -0.37
N GLY A 264 -13.40 2.93 0.24
CA GLY A 264 -13.43 2.60 1.67
C GLY A 264 -14.35 1.41 2.00
N VAL A 265 -14.73 0.63 1.00
CA VAL A 265 -15.58 -0.56 1.11
C VAL A 265 -14.71 -1.81 1.26
N GLU A 266 -15.10 -2.72 2.15
CA GLU A 266 -14.42 -4.01 2.32
C GLU A 266 -14.55 -4.87 1.06
N ARG A 267 -13.42 -5.36 0.55
CA ARG A 267 -13.33 -6.28 -0.59
C ARG A 267 -13.24 -7.72 -0.14
N GLU A 268 -12.44 -7.96 0.89
CA GLU A 268 -12.16 -9.30 1.38
C GLU A 268 -11.78 -9.27 2.85
N ARG A 269 -12.07 -10.35 3.56
CA ARG A 269 -11.75 -10.49 4.98
C ARG A 269 -11.37 -11.92 5.35
N VAL A 270 -10.19 -12.07 5.94
CA VAL A 270 -9.74 -13.35 6.52
C VAL A 270 -9.40 -13.20 8.00
N PRO A 271 -9.59 -14.23 8.84
CA PRO A 271 -9.09 -14.20 10.21
C PRO A 271 -7.57 -14.00 10.24
N VAL A 272 -7.05 -13.31 11.26
CA VAL A 272 -5.60 -13.28 11.52
C VAL A 272 -5.08 -14.71 11.73
N ALA A 273 -3.79 -14.95 11.47
CA ALA A 273 -3.22 -16.29 11.63
C ALA A 273 -3.42 -16.80 13.08
N ALA A 274 -4.04 -17.98 13.20
CA ALA A 274 -4.60 -18.48 14.46
C ALA A 274 -3.56 -19.09 15.42
N ASP A 275 -2.30 -19.23 15.01
CA ASP A 275 -1.25 -19.92 15.77
C ASP A 275 -1.00 -19.30 17.16
N LEU A 276 -1.34 -18.01 17.34
CA LEU A 276 -1.21 -17.28 18.61
C LEU A 276 -2.56 -16.92 19.24
N ALA A 277 -3.68 -17.40 18.70
CA ALA A 277 -5.03 -17.03 19.17
C ALA A 277 -5.29 -17.41 20.64
N ALA A 278 -4.70 -18.52 21.10
CA ALA A 278 -4.83 -18.97 22.49
C ALA A 278 -4.13 -18.03 23.51
N ASP A 279 -3.22 -17.18 23.06
CA ASP A 279 -2.50 -16.22 23.91
C ASP A 279 -3.28 -14.89 24.07
N GLY A 280 -4.35 -14.68 23.31
CA GLY A 280 -5.18 -13.47 23.34
C GLY A 280 -5.09 -12.63 22.07
N PRO A 281 -5.70 -11.42 22.07
CA PRO A 281 -5.63 -10.54 20.91
C PRO A 281 -4.20 -10.04 20.68
N SER A 282 -3.84 -9.87 19.41
CA SER A 282 -2.48 -9.53 19.00
C SER A 282 -2.33 -8.05 18.65
N GLY A 283 -1.15 -7.49 18.89
CA GLY A 283 -0.70 -6.24 18.28
C GLY A 283 0.14 -6.54 17.04
N GLY A 284 0.95 -5.59 16.60
CA GLY A 284 1.94 -5.80 15.55
C GLY A 284 1.95 -4.74 14.46
N GLN A 285 2.35 -5.12 13.25
CA GLN A 285 2.56 -4.20 12.14
C GLN A 285 2.24 -4.87 10.81
N TYR A 286 1.73 -4.08 9.86
CA TYR A 286 1.58 -4.51 8.47
C TYR A 286 2.64 -3.86 7.59
N GLY A 287 3.06 -4.56 6.54
CA GLY A 287 4.02 -4.09 5.55
C GLY A 287 3.85 -4.84 4.24
N VAL A 288 4.64 -4.47 3.23
CA VAL A 288 4.61 -5.11 1.91
C VAL A 288 6.01 -5.58 1.52
N GLY A 289 6.10 -6.68 0.78
CA GLY A 289 7.35 -7.20 0.22
C GLY A 289 7.14 -7.94 -1.09
N TYR A 290 8.15 -7.94 -1.96
CA TYR A 290 8.14 -8.68 -3.21
C TYR A 290 8.74 -10.07 -3.01
N LEU A 291 7.97 -10.98 -2.43
CA LEU A 291 8.47 -12.31 -2.03
C LEU A 291 8.77 -13.23 -3.22
N ASP A 292 8.17 -12.96 -4.39
CA ASP A 292 8.52 -13.62 -5.66
C ASP A 292 9.45 -12.76 -6.55
N GLY A 293 9.79 -11.55 -6.09
CA GLY A 293 10.59 -10.55 -6.80
C GLY A 293 9.84 -9.77 -7.90
N VAL A 294 8.53 -9.98 -8.06
CA VAL A 294 7.70 -9.38 -9.12
C VAL A 294 6.45 -8.69 -8.56
N HIS A 295 5.66 -9.39 -7.74
CA HIS A 295 4.38 -8.94 -7.21
C HIS A 295 4.49 -8.61 -5.71
N PRO A 296 3.77 -7.59 -5.25
CA PRO A 296 3.71 -7.26 -3.83
C PRO A 296 2.88 -8.30 -3.05
N SER A 297 3.39 -8.72 -1.90
CA SER A 297 2.70 -9.55 -0.91
C SER A 297 2.52 -8.74 0.39
N LEU A 298 1.39 -8.92 1.06
CA LEU A 298 1.17 -8.40 2.40
C LEU A 298 1.96 -9.22 3.43
N ILE A 299 2.64 -8.52 4.33
CA ILE A 299 3.31 -9.09 5.51
C ILE A 299 2.56 -8.62 6.75
N THR A 300 2.00 -9.55 7.52
CA THR A 300 1.41 -9.24 8.83
C THR A 300 2.30 -9.76 9.95
N LYS A 301 2.72 -8.87 10.84
CA LYS A 301 3.36 -9.21 12.11
C LYS A 301 2.29 -9.23 13.20
N GLN A 302 2.20 -10.33 13.94
CA GLN A 302 1.40 -10.44 15.14
C GLN A 302 2.33 -10.52 16.36
N VAL A 303 2.02 -9.72 17.37
CA VAL A 303 2.73 -9.74 18.66
C VAL A 303 1.72 -9.99 19.77
N VAL A 304 1.92 -11.05 20.54
CA VAL A 304 1.14 -11.35 21.75
C VAL A 304 2.07 -11.48 22.94
N ARG A 305 1.52 -11.37 24.14
CA ARG A 305 2.27 -11.55 25.37
C ARG A 305 1.79 -12.76 26.14
N ALA A 306 2.66 -13.76 26.30
CA ALA A 306 2.34 -14.95 27.07
C ALA A 306 2.74 -14.78 28.55
N GLY A 307 1.77 -14.87 29.47
CA GLY A 307 1.99 -14.79 30.93
C GLY A 307 1.73 -13.41 31.57
N ALA A 308 2.08 -13.23 32.85
CA ALA A 308 1.78 -12.01 33.64
C ALA A 308 2.31 -10.69 33.01
N LYS A 309 2.12 -9.53 33.67
CA LYS A 309 2.56 -8.17 33.23
C LYS A 309 4.04 -8.00 32.80
N ARG A 310 4.86 -9.05 32.83
CA ARG A 310 6.26 -9.13 32.36
C ARG A 310 6.59 -10.41 31.56
N GLY A 311 5.58 -11.07 30.98
CA GLY A 311 5.73 -12.30 30.21
C GLY A 311 6.41 -12.10 28.84
N ASP A 312 6.80 -13.21 28.21
CA ASP A 312 7.57 -13.26 26.97
C ASP A 312 6.72 -12.80 25.77
N PHE A 313 7.31 -11.98 24.90
CA PHE A 313 6.70 -11.61 23.63
C PHE A 313 6.83 -12.74 22.62
N ARG A 314 5.69 -13.21 22.12
CA ARG A 314 5.62 -14.14 21.00
C ARG A 314 5.30 -13.37 19.74
N VAL A 315 5.98 -13.73 18.66
CA VAL A 315 5.90 -13.04 17.37
C VAL A 315 5.60 -14.04 16.29
N LEU A 316 4.68 -13.68 15.40
CA LEU A 316 4.36 -14.43 14.21
C LEU A 316 4.38 -13.50 12.99
N PHE A 317 4.98 -13.94 11.89
CA PHE A 317 4.77 -13.37 10.57
C PHE A 317 3.85 -14.26 9.76
N ALA A 318 2.95 -13.66 9.00
CA ALA A 318 2.23 -14.32 7.92
C ALA A 318 2.39 -13.49 6.64
N ALA A 319 2.66 -14.17 5.53
CA ALA A 319 2.68 -13.58 4.21
C ALA A 319 1.40 -13.95 3.45
N TRP A 320 0.85 -12.99 2.71
CA TRP A 320 -0.41 -13.14 1.99
C TRP A 320 -0.29 -12.53 0.60
N ASP A 321 -0.93 -13.17 -0.37
CA ASP A 321 -1.08 -12.67 -1.74
C ASP A 321 -2.55 -12.32 -1.96
N PHE A 322 -2.82 -11.16 -2.57
CA PHE A 322 -4.17 -10.72 -2.94
C PHE A 322 -4.25 -10.65 -4.46
N ASP A 323 -5.28 -11.27 -5.05
CA ASP A 323 -5.46 -11.33 -6.51
C ASP A 323 -6.59 -10.43 -7.03
N GLY A 324 -7.02 -9.48 -6.20
CA GLY A 324 -8.18 -8.61 -6.42
C GLY A 324 -9.45 -9.15 -5.75
N ARG A 325 -9.41 -10.38 -5.21
CA ARG A 325 -10.56 -11.02 -4.56
C ARG A 325 -10.21 -11.83 -3.34
N ASP A 326 -9.30 -12.77 -3.48
CA ASP A 326 -9.00 -13.73 -2.43
C ASP A 326 -7.67 -13.35 -1.76
N LEU A 327 -7.69 -13.14 -0.44
CA LEU A 327 -6.47 -12.93 0.33
C LEU A 327 -5.91 -14.29 0.79
N THR A 328 -4.99 -14.83 -0.01
CA THR A 328 -4.48 -16.20 0.18
C THR A 328 -3.18 -16.20 0.98
N ARG A 329 -3.12 -16.99 2.05
CA ARG A 329 -1.90 -17.12 2.86
C ARG A 329 -0.82 -17.92 2.13
N ARG A 330 0.37 -17.34 2.02
CA ARG A 330 1.56 -17.95 1.40
C ARG A 330 2.32 -18.83 2.40
N TRP A 331 2.62 -18.29 3.58
CA TRP A 331 3.31 -19.01 4.66
C TRP A 331 3.11 -18.32 6.01
N THR A 332 3.44 -19.03 7.09
CA THR A 332 3.58 -18.48 8.45
C THR A 332 4.96 -18.79 9.02
N PHE A 333 5.49 -17.86 9.81
CA PHE A 333 6.70 -18.02 10.61
C PHE A 333 6.40 -17.67 12.05
N VAL A 334 6.59 -18.63 12.97
CA VAL A 334 6.49 -18.39 14.42
C VAL A 334 7.90 -18.27 14.99
N ARG A 335 8.20 -17.13 15.60
CA ARG A 335 9.52 -16.87 16.18
C ARG A 335 9.78 -17.82 17.35
N GLY A 336 10.91 -18.54 17.29
CA GLY A 336 11.43 -19.35 18.39
C GLY A 336 12.07 -18.50 19.51
N ALA A 337 12.91 -19.13 20.32
CA ALA A 337 13.60 -18.46 21.45
C ALA A 337 14.71 -17.47 21.03
N VAL A 338 15.07 -17.44 19.75
CA VAL A 338 16.19 -16.66 19.22
C VAL A 338 15.69 -15.34 18.61
N GLY A 339 16.51 -14.29 18.69
CA GLY A 339 16.16 -12.94 18.25
C GLY A 339 15.28 -12.20 19.25
N THR A 340 15.05 -10.92 19.01
CA THR A 340 14.14 -10.07 19.81
C THR A 340 13.48 -9.07 18.86
N SER A 341 12.16 -8.93 18.97
CA SER A 341 11.40 -7.97 18.18
C SER A 341 11.82 -6.53 18.49
N PHE A 342 11.81 -5.68 17.46
CA PHE A 342 11.91 -4.23 17.61
C PHE A 342 10.53 -3.60 17.39
N HIS A 343 10.44 -2.27 17.51
CA HIS A 343 9.17 -1.54 17.40
C HIS A 343 8.76 -1.18 15.96
N GLN A 344 9.42 -1.77 14.96
CA GLN A 344 9.12 -1.64 13.53
C GLN A 344 9.72 -2.87 12.79
N LEU A 345 9.29 -3.12 11.55
CA LEU A 345 9.91 -4.08 10.64
C LEU A 345 10.48 -3.39 9.37
N ARG A 346 11.43 -4.04 8.70
CA ARG A 346 11.90 -3.68 7.35
C ARG A 346 11.66 -4.84 6.42
N VAL A 347 11.21 -4.53 5.20
CA VAL A 347 11.06 -5.51 4.13
C VAL A 347 11.94 -5.07 2.98
N VAL A 348 13.02 -5.81 2.74
CA VAL A 348 14.08 -5.41 1.82
C VAL A 348 14.90 -6.63 1.39
N ASP A 349 15.31 -6.66 0.12
CA ASP A 349 16.23 -7.63 -0.48
C ASP A 349 17.64 -7.49 0.09
N VAL A 350 17.92 -8.19 1.18
CA VAL A 350 19.19 -8.05 1.92
C VAL A 350 20.33 -8.85 1.28
N ASP A 351 20.01 -9.87 0.48
CA ASP A 351 20.99 -10.74 -0.16
C ASP A 351 21.09 -10.58 -1.67
N GLN A 352 20.32 -9.65 -2.21
CA GLN A 352 20.33 -9.21 -3.60
C GLN A 352 19.93 -10.32 -4.58
N ASP A 353 19.10 -11.27 -4.15
CA ASP A 353 18.54 -12.33 -5.01
C ASP A 353 17.32 -11.85 -5.84
N GLY A 354 16.81 -10.66 -5.54
CA GLY A 354 15.66 -10.03 -6.19
C GLY A 354 14.35 -10.11 -5.40
N ARG A 355 14.31 -10.89 -4.31
CA ARG A 355 13.16 -11.04 -3.40
C ARG A 355 13.43 -10.32 -2.10
N ASP A 356 12.37 -9.92 -1.40
CA ASP A 356 12.54 -9.20 -0.14
C ASP A 356 12.51 -10.13 1.08
N GLU A 357 13.44 -9.91 2.01
CA GLU A 357 13.46 -10.50 3.34
C GLU A 357 12.73 -9.62 4.35
N ILE A 358 12.32 -10.20 5.48
CA ILE A 358 11.61 -9.52 6.57
C ILE A 358 12.56 -9.42 7.77
N ALA A 359 12.99 -8.20 8.10
CA ALA A 359 13.83 -7.90 9.26
C ALA A 359 13.00 -7.28 10.40
N ASP A 360 13.16 -7.80 11.61
CA ASP A 360 12.50 -7.30 12.83
C ASP A 360 13.54 -7.02 13.90
N GLY A 361 14.31 -5.96 13.66
CA GLY A 361 15.40 -5.55 14.52
C GLY A 361 16.66 -6.37 14.32
N ASN A 362 16.91 -7.32 15.22
CA ASN A 362 18.16 -8.07 15.25
C ASN A 362 18.08 -9.44 14.55
N TYR A 363 16.98 -9.77 13.88
CA TYR A 363 16.83 -11.03 13.16
C TYR A 363 16.08 -10.85 11.85
N VAL A 364 16.28 -11.80 10.93
CA VAL A 364 15.74 -11.77 9.56
C VAL A 364 15.09 -13.10 9.21
N VAL A 365 13.99 -13.02 8.47
CA VAL A 365 13.24 -14.14 7.88
C VAL A 365 13.31 -14.00 6.36
N ASN A 366 13.56 -15.12 5.67
CA ASN A 366 13.64 -15.19 4.22
C ASN A 366 12.28 -14.94 3.55
N SER A 367 12.32 -14.59 2.26
CA SER A 367 11.13 -14.41 1.42
C SER A 367 10.17 -15.64 1.38
N ASP A 368 10.69 -16.83 1.69
CA ASP A 368 9.94 -18.09 1.76
C ASP A 368 9.45 -18.46 3.18
N GLY A 369 9.65 -17.58 4.17
CA GLY A 369 9.23 -17.79 5.55
C GLY A 369 10.24 -18.57 6.41
N THR A 370 11.40 -18.97 5.87
CA THR A 370 12.44 -19.64 6.66
C THR A 370 13.27 -18.65 7.49
N PHE A 371 13.72 -19.06 8.67
CA PHE A 371 14.61 -18.22 9.49
C PHE A 371 15.97 -18.05 8.81
N ARG A 372 16.46 -16.81 8.71
CA ARG A 372 17.75 -16.51 8.08
C ARG A 372 18.88 -16.44 9.10
N TYR A 373 18.84 -15.47 10.00
CA TYR A 373 19.87 -15.27 11.02
C TYR A 373 19.35 -14.43 12.20
N VAL A 374 20.13 -14.43 13.28
CA VAL A 374 20.10 -13.42 14.35
C VAL A 374 21.47 -12.77 14.46
N VAL A 375 21.53 -11.47 14.72
CA VAL A 375 22.77 -10.75 14.98
C VAL A 375 23.35 -11.20 16.33
N PRO A 376 24.55 -11.81 16.40
CA PRO A 376 25.00 -12.43 17.63
C PRO A 376 25.16 -11.43 18.79
N GLY A 377 24.74 -11.78 20.00
CA GLY A 377 24.87 -10.94 21.20
C GLY A 377 24.05 -9.64 21.19
N ALA A 378 23.30 -9.36 20.12
CA ALA A 378 22.37 -8.24 20.09
C ALA A 378 21.05 -8.63 20.79
N VAL A 379 20.43 -7.67 21.45
CA VAL A 379 19.16 -7.76 22.15
C VAL A 379 18.18 -6.68 21.63
N HIS A 380 17.08 -6.47 22.34
CA HIS A 380 16.02 -5.53 21.97
C HIS A 380 16.53 -4.08 21.80
N GLY A 381 15.86 -3.34 20.91
CA GLY A 381 16.08 -1.92 20.71
C GLY A 381 14.90 -1.22 20.04
N ASP A 382 14.95 0.10 20.11
CA ASP A 382 13.89 0.98 19.61
C ASP A 382 14.01 1.30 18.11
N ARG A 383 15.22 1.20 17.54
CA ARG A 383 15.52 1.68 16.18
C ARG A 383 16.54 0.84 15.42
N PHE A 384 16.30 0.64 14.13
CA PHE A 384 17.21 0.02 13.19
C PHE A 384 16.95 0.45 11.73
N HIS A 385 18.04 0.52 10.98
CA HIS A 385 18.07 0.96 9.59
C HIS A 385 18.76 -0.10 8.76
N ILE A 386 18.29 -0.32 7.53
CA ILE A 386 18.93 -1.20 6.54
C ILE A 386 18.99 -0.43 5.22
N GLY A 387 20.16 -0.37 4.61
CA GLY A 387 20.41 0.30 3.33
C GLY A 387 21.86 0.15 2.89
N ASP A 388 22.23 0.76 1.77
CA ASP A 388 23.63 0.83 1.32
C ASP A 388 24.33 1.96 2.09
N LEU A 389 24.89 1.61 3.25
CA LEU A 389 25.49 2.57 4.19
C LEU A 389 26.98 2.76 3.91
N ASP A 390 27.70 1.72 3.47
CA ASP A 390 29.07 1.80 3.00
C ASP A 390 29.15 1.44 1.50
N PRO A 391 29.19 2.44 0.60
CA PRO A 391 29.22 2.19 -0.85
C PRO A 391 30.50 1.50 -1.35
N LYS A 392 31.49 1.26 -0.47
CA LYS A 392 32.70 0.48 -0.79
C LYS A 392 32.57 -0.99 -0.42
N ARG A 393 31.57 -1.36 0.39
CA ARG A 393 31.23 -2.74 0.72
C ARG A 393 30.10 -3.20 -0.20
N PRO A 394 30.25 -4.34 -0.92
CA PRO A 394 29.14 -4.89 -1.68
C PRO A 394 28.05 -5.42 -0.75
N GLY A 395 26.79 -5.09 -1.06
CA GLY A 395 25.62 -5.54 -0.31
C GLY A 395 24.92 -4.37 0.36
N LEU A 396 24.06 -4.69 1.33
CA LEU A 396 23.45 -3.72 2.24
C LEU A 396 24.01 -3.93 3.64
N GLU A 397 23.97 -2.88 4.44
CA GLU A 397 24.29 -2.94 5.85
C GLU A 397 23.12 -2.47 6.70
N GLY A 398 23.17 -2.88 7.96
CA GLY A 398 22.27 -2.39 8.98
C GLY A 398 22.98 -1.59 10.07
N TYR A 399 22.26 -0.64 10.66
CA TYR A 399 22.65 0.07 11.88
C TYR A 399 21.50 0.03 12.88
N ALA A 400 21.79 -0.36 14.13
CA ALA A 400 20.77 -0.49 15.17
C ALA A 400 21.32 -0.09 16.54
N ILE A 401 20.41 0.42 17.38
CA ILE A 401 20.64 0.74 18.80
C ILE A 401 20.00 -0.31 19.69
N GLN A 402 20.39 -0.38 20.96
CA GLN A 402 19.86 -1.35 21.92
C GLN A 402 19.46 -0.71 23.23
N GLN A 403 18.40 -1.25 23.82
CA GLN A 403 17.89 -0.79 25.10
C GLN A 403 18.19 -1.78 26.22
N THR A 404 18.54 -1.20 27.36
CA THR A 404 18.65 -1.97 28.60
C THR A 404 17.29 -1.96 29.28
N GLU A 405 16.49 -3.00 29.03
CA GLU A 405 15.12 -3.11 29.56
C GLU A 405 14.89 -4.47 30.22
N GLY A 406 13.98 -4.53 31.21
CA GLY A 406 13.53 -5.80 31.78
C GLY A 406 14.58 -6.55 32.60
N GLY A 407 15.66 -5.87 33.00
CA GLY A 407 16.82 -6.48 33.66
C GLY A 407 17.83 -7.10 32.68
N ILE A 408 17.65 -6.92 31.38
CA ILE A 408 18.58 -7.35 30.33
C ILE A 408 19.51 -6.18 30.01
N PHE A 409 20.79 -6.32 30.35
CA PHE A 409 21.81 -5.34 30.02
C PHE A 409 22.44 -5.65 28.66
N THR A 410 22.57 -4.61 27.82
CA THR A 410 23.14 -4.73 26.48
C THR A 410 24.66 -4.89 26.55
N ALA A 411 25.25 -5.75 25.72
CA ALA A 411 26.71 -5.92 25.66
C ALA A 411 27.42 -4.74 24.95
N PHE A 412 26.69 -4.04 24.10
CA PHE A 412 27.13 -2.87 23.34
C PHE A 412 25.93 -1.92 23.14
N PRO A 413 26.13 -0.60 23.05
CA PRO A 413 25.02 0.37 22.91
C PRO A 413 24.38 0.36 21.52
N TRP A 414 25.17 0.09 20.48
CA TRP A 414 24.75 0.07 19.08
C TRP A 414 25.69 -0.79 18.24
N TYR A 415 25.24 -1.17 17.05
CA TYR A 415 25.99 -2.01 16.12
C TYR A 415 25.71 -1.66 14.66
N TYR A 416 26.75 -1.78 13.84
CA TYR A 416 26.73 -1.71 12.39
C TYR A 416 27.13 -3.09 11.84
N TYR A 417 26.36 -3.64 10.91
CA TYR A 417 26.42 -5.05 10.55
C TYR A 417 26.10 -5.30 9.07
N ASP A 418 26.53 -6.44 8.55
CA ASP A 418 26.16 -6.92 7.23
C ASP A 418 24.71 -7.41 7.21
N ALA A 419 23.86 -6.81 6.38
CA ALA A 419 22.41 -7.08 6.40
C ALA A 419 22.04 -8.45 5.81
N SER A 420 22.93 -9.10 5.07
CA SER A 420 22.66 -10.44 4.50
C SER A 420 23.00 -11.55 5.50
N THR A 421 24.00 -11.34 6.35
CA THR A 421 24.57 -12.40 7.20
C THR A 421 24.37 -12.18 8.69
N GLY A 422 24.10 -10.94 9.12
CA GLY A 422 24.04 -10.57 10.53
C GLY A 422 25.42 -10.44 11.20
N GLU A 423 26.51 -10.51 10.43
CA GLU A 423 27.87 -10.30 10.95
C GLU A 423 28.04 -8.86 11.42
N ARG A 424 28.35 -8.65 12.70
CA ARG A 424 28.68 -7.32 13.23
C ARG A 424 30.02 -6.87 12.68
N LEU A 425 30.02 -5.74 11.99
CA LEU A 425 31.19 -5.10 11.42
C LEU A 425 31.83 -4.15 12.42
N LEU A 426 31.00 -3.36 13.11
CA LEU A 426 31.41 -2.43 14.17
C LEU A 426 30.39 -2.43 15.31
N THR A 427 30.87 -2.21 16.53
CA THR A 427 30.01 -2.03 17.71
C THR A 427 30.52 -0.90 18.58
N GLY A 428 29.61 -0.15 19.18
CA GLY A 428 29.96 0.77 20.26
C GLY A 428 30.44 0.02 21.50
N SER A 429 30.95 0.76 22.49
CA SER A 429 31.34 0.19 23.78
C SER A 429 30.65 0.93 24.92
N HIS A 430 30.32 0.17 25.97
CA HIS A 430 29.92 0.71 27.26
C HIS A 430 31.17 1.09 28.08
N PRO A 431 31.04 1.99 29.08
CA PRO A 431 32.15 2.30 29.99
C PRO A 431 32.50 1.12 30.90
N ASP A 432 33.75 1.04 31.37
CA ASP A 432 34.31 -0.05 32.21
C ASP A 432 33.79 -0.07 33.68
N VAL A 433 32.70 0.65 34.00
CA VAL A 433 32.15 0.83 35.36
C VAL A 433 30.80 0.10 35.52
N PRO A 434 30.27 -0.09 36.75
CA PRO A 434 29.12 -0.96 37.00
C PRO A 434 27.88 -0.64 36.16
N GLN A 435 27.12 -1.69 35.84
CA GLN A 435 25.94 -1.62 34.98
C GLN A 435 24.84 -0.74 35.62
N ASP A 436 24.64 0.45 35.07
CA ASP A 436 23.49 1.30 35.37
C ASP A 436 22.57 1.27 34.14
N ALA A 437 21.34 0.79 34.33
CA ALA A 437 20.39 0.61 33.24
C ALA A 437 20.12 1.93 32.51
N THR A 438 20.13 3.06 33.22
CA THR A 438 19.90 4.38 32.62
C THR A 438 21.09 4.86 31.78
N LEU A 439 22.32 4.47 32.14
CA LEU A 439 23.52 4.82 31.37
C LEU A 439 23.68 3.96 30.11
N TRP A 440 23.20 2.72 30.15
CA TRP A 440 23.37 1.74 29.07
C TRP A 440 22.14 1.61 28.16
N ASP A 441 21.01 2.22 28.53
CA ASP A 441 19.85 2.36 27.67
C ASP A 441 20.11 3.41 26.58
N VAL A 442 19.92 3.01 25.32
CA VAL A 442 20.03 3.89 24.15
C VAL A 442 18.64 3.97 23.51
N PRO A 443 17.88 5.05 23.74
CA PRO A 443 16.49 5.14 23.28
C PRO A 443 16.35 5.64 21.82
N ARG A 444 17.41 6.19 21.22
CA ARG A 444 17.38 6.69 19.84
C ARG A 444 18.72 6.44 19.14
N GLY A 445 18.63 6.21 17.83
CA GLY A 445 19.74 6.25 16.90
C GLY A 445 19.25 6.50 15.49
N THR A 446 20.11 7.05 14.66
CA THR A 446 19.85 7.26 13.24
C THR A 446 21.14 7.18 12.43
N THR A 447 20.99 7.08 11.12
CA THR A 447 22.09 7.04 10.15
C THR A 447 21.76 7.91 8.95
N ALA A 448 22.74 8.67 8.49
CA ALA A 448 22.62 9.60 7.39
C ALA A 448 24.02 10.02 6.91
N ASP A 449 24.18 10.31 5.63
CA ASP A 449 25.42 10.90 5.10
C ASP A 449 25.41 12.42 5.34
N ILE A 450 26.19 12.88 6.31
CA ILE A 450 26.20 14.28 6.77
C ILE A 450 27.58 14.94 6.67
N ASP A 451 28.64 14.16 6.41
CA ASP A 451 30.01 14.65 6.30
C ASP A 451 30.70 14.15 5.02
N PRO A 452 30.87 15.00 3.98
CA PRO A 452 31.48 14.60 2.71
C PRO A 452 32.95 14.19 2.80
N THR A 453 33.59 14.33 3.98
CA THR A 453 34.98 13.93 4.20
C THR A 453 35.14 12.47 4.63
N HIS A 454 34.04 11.78 4.92
CA HIS A 454 34.00 10.37 5.29
C HIS A 454 33.00 9.65 4.36
N PRO A 455 33.44 8.77 3.44
CA PRO A 455 32.52 8.10 2.52
C PRO A 455 31.56 7.14 3.24
N GLY A 456 30.28 7.19 2.88
CA GLY A 456 29.23 6.36 3.47
C GLY A 456 28.32 7.15 4.40
N TYR A 457 27.40 6.46 5.06
CA TYR A 457 26.49 7.06 6.03
C TYR A 457 27.17 7.08 7.39
N GLU A 458 27.22 8.24 8.01
CA GLU A 458 27.49 8.31 9.44
C GLU A 458 26.35 7.68 10.24
N PHE A 459 26.65 7.29 11.47
CA PHE A 459 25.65 6.86 12.44
C PHE A 459 25.96 7.39 13.83
N TRP A 460 24.90 7.66 14.59
CA TRP A 460 24.98 8.16 15.96
C TRP A 460 23.76 7.76 16.78
N ALA A 461 23.90 7.87 18.09
CA ALA A 461 22.90 7.47 19.06
C ALA A 461 22.72 8.54 20.13
N ALA A 462 21.52 8.64 20.69
CA ALA A 462 21.26 9.45 21.86
C ALA A 462 21.70 8.66 23.11
N THR A 463 22.91 8.93 23.57
CA THR A 463 23.46 8.32 24.80
C THR A 463 23.16 9.20 26.02
N ALA A 464 23.15 8.60 27.21
CA ALA A 464 22.87 9.33 28.46
C ALA A 464 23.86 10.47 28.73
N ALA A 465 25.11 10.34 28.26
CA ALA A 465 26.11 11.39 28.31
C ALA A 465 26.97 11.41 27.02
N PRO A 466 27.47 12.59 26.58
CA PRO A 466 28.21 12.74 25.33
C PRO A 466 29.65 12.23 25.38
N ASP A 467 30.20 12.00 26.57
CA ASP A 467 31.56 11.49 26.80
C ASP A 467 31.63 9.97 26.89
N LEU A 468 30.49 9.26 26.87
CA LEU A 468 30.46 7.80 26.85
C LEU A 468 31.22 7.23 25.63
N PRO A 469 31.85 6.04 25.74
CA PRO A 469 32.68 5.50 24.68
C PRO A 469 31.92 5.30 23.36
N GLY A 470 30.65 4.89 23.41
CA GLY A 470 29.77 4.76 22.25
C GLY A 470 29.08 6.05 21.79
N ALA A 471 29.26 7.20 22.45
CA ALA A 471 28.60 8.44 22.08
C ALA A 471 29.20 9.08 20.81
N GLY A 472 28.54 10.10 20.27
CA GLY A 472 29.05 10.88 19.14
C GLY A 472 28.68 10.32 17.75
N VAL A 473 29.27 10.93 16.72
CA VAL A 473 29.06 10.57 15.32
C VAL A 473 30.21 9.68 14.84
N TRP A 474 29.86 8.56 14.21
CA TRP A 474 30.78 7.54 13.75
C TRP A 474 30.65 7.33 12.24
N SER A 475 31.78 7.10 11.59
CA SER A 475 31.85 6.69 10.19
C SER A 475 31.81 5.17 10.06
N THR A 476 31.46 4.67 8.88
CA THR A 476 31.53 3.24 8.49
C THR A 476 32.93 2.62 8.63
N ALA A 477 33.98 3.44 8.67
CA ALA A 477 35.35 3.01 8.93
C ALA A 477 35.69 2.84 10.43
N GLY A 478 34.73 3.03 11.35
CA GLY A 478 34.93 2.86 12.79
C GLY A 478 35.61 4.04 13.48
N LYS A 479 35.69 5.20 12.82
CA LYS A 479 36.24 6.42 13.40
C LYS A 479 35.12 7.28 13.98
N ARG A 480 35.24 7.67 15.25
CA ARG A 480 34.44 8.73 15.87
C ARG A 480 34.86 10.10 15.31
N ILE A 481 34.02 10.70 14.47
CA ILE A 481 34.34 11.94 13.74
C ILE A 481 33.92 13.20 14.50
N SER A 482 32.96 13.08 15.43
CA SER A 482 32.49 14.17 16.28
C SER A 482 32.02 13.66 17.64
N THR A 483 32.20 14.47 18.69
CA THR A 483 31.58 14.26 20.01
C THR A 483 30.22 14.94 20.12
N ALA A 484 30.00 16.02 19.38
CA ALA A 484 28.69 16.63 19.19
C ALA A 484 27.90 15.82 18.16
N THR A 485 26.62 15.60 18.42
CA THR A 485 25.68 14.93 17.51
C THR A 485 24.63 15.91 17.02
N PRO A 486 24.12 15.75 15.80
CA PRO A 486 22.91 16.44 15.37
C PRO A 486 21.67 15.78 16.01
N SER A 487 20.47 16.21 15.60
CA SER A 487 19.21 15.59 16.03
C SER A 487 19.19 14.07 15.75
N VAL A 488 18.50 13.31 16.60
CA VAL A 488 18.48 11.83 16.54
C VAL A 488 17.06 11.35 16.29
N ASN A 489 16.56 11.64 15.10
CA ASN A 489 15.24 11.23 14.67
C ASN A 489 15.25 10.72 13.23
N PHE A 490 14.79 11.52 12.26
CA PHE A 490 14.73 11.12 10.85
C PHE A 490 15.82 11.77 10.04
N ARG A 491 16.26 11.08 9.00
CA ARG A 491 16.99 11.68 7.89
C ARG A 491 15.99 12.15 6.83
N ILE A 492 16.28 13.25 6.14
CA ILE A 492 15.49 13.76 5.02
C ILE A 492 16.40 14.37 3.94
N TRP A 493 16.11 14.17 2.66
CA TRP A 493 16.72 14.91 1.56
C TRP A 493 15.86 16.13 1.22
N TRP A 494 16.31 17.32 1.60
CA TRP A 494 15.52 18.54 1.51
C TRP A 494 16.15 19.62 0.64
N ASP A 495 17.48 19.78 0.72
CA ASP A 495 18.19 20.86 0.02
C ASP A 495 18.64 20.46 -1.40
N GLY A 496 19.65 21.14 -1.93
CA GLY A 496 20.12 20.93 -3.30
C GLY A 496 21.27 19.93 -3.46
N ASP A 497 21.94 19.56 -2.36
CA ASP A 497 23.08 18.64 -2.36
C ASP A 497 22.62 17.17 -2.30
N THR A 498 23.53 16.23 -2.07
CA THR A 498 23.21 14.77 -2.04
C THR A 498 23.41 14.16 -0.66
N GLY A 499 23.96 14.93 0.29
CA GLY A 499 23.97 14.57 1.68
C GLY A 499 22.57 14.71 2.26
N SER A 500 22.40 14.16 3.44
CA SER A 500 21.13 14.20 4.17
C SER A 500 21.05 15.42 5.07
N GLU A 501 19.84 15.96 5.17
CA GLU A 501 19.38 16.76 6.28
C GLU A 501 18.70 15.85 7.32
N LEU A 502 18.23 16.46 8.40
CA LEU A 502 17.55 15.75 9.48
C LEU A 502 16.20 16.41 9.77
N LEU A 503 15.18 15.57 9.93
CA LEU A 503 13.83 15.96 10.30
C LEU A 503 13.59 15.52 11.75
N ASP A 504 13.24 16.49 12.60
CA ASP A 504 12.89 16.25 13.99
C ASP A 504 11.76 17.19 14.42
N ASN A 505 10.79 16.67 15.19
CA ASN A 505 9.51 17.34 15.43
C ASN A 505 8.84 17.72 14.10
N THR A 506 8.86 19.00 13.75
CA THR A 506 8.29 19.57 12.52
C THR A 506 9.29 20.42 11.75
N TYR A 507 10.58 20.43 12.13
CA TYR A 507 11.63 21.24 11.49
C TYR A 507 12.66 20.37 10.78
N VAL A 508 13.29 20.94 9.75
CA VAL A 508 14.44 20.37 9.04
C VAL A 508 15.70 21.12 9.43
N GLU A 509 16.76 20.40 9.79
CA GLU A 509 18.08 20.93 10.09
C GLU A 509 19.17 20.35 9.18
N LYS A 510 20.24 21.12 8.99
CA LYS A 510 21.45 20.71 8.28
C LYS A 510 22.64 20.71 9.24
N TRP A 511 23.44 19.65 9.17
CA TRP A 511 24.72 19.54 9.88
C TRP A 511 25.84 20.29 9.14
N ASP A 512 26.50 21.24 9.82
CA ASP A 512 27.73 21.86 9.35
C ASP A 512 28.93 21.04 9.85
N TRP A 513 29.42 20.10 9.02
CA TRP A 513 30.53 19.21 9.37
C TRP A 513 31.83 19.94 9.72
N ARG A 514 32.05 21.17 9.22
CA ARG A 514 33.26 21.96 9.53
C ARG A 514 33.21 22.51 10.95
N LYS A 515 32.03 22.96 11.37
CA LYS A 515 31.80 23.54 12.71
C LYS A 515 31.34 22.51 13.74
N ARG A 516 30.85 21.36 13.28
CA ARG A 516 30.23 20.30 14.08
C ARG A 516 29.00 20.81 14.85
N THR A 517 28.11 21.48 14.13
CA THR A 517 26.88 22.08 14.66
C THR A 517 25.72 21.90 13.68
N SER A 518 24.49 21.75 14.17
CA SER A 518 23.28 21.80 13.34
C SER A 518 22.71 23.22 13.25
N SER A 519 22.00 23.52 12.17
CA SER A 519 21.17 24.72 12.05
C SER A 519 19.86 24.37 11.36
N LYS A 520 18.74 24.88 11.88
CA LYS A 520 17.42 24.74 11.26
C LYS A 520 17.41 25.51 9.93
N ILE A 521 17.04 24.82 8.86
CA ILE A 521 16.92 25.40 7.51
C ILE A 521 15.45 25.54 7.08
N PHE A 522 14.54 24.84 7.77
CA PHE A 522 13.10 24.96 7.59
C PHE A 522 12.38 24.70 8.92
N GLU A 523 11.53 25.64 9.35
CA GLU A 523 10.78 25.55 10.61
C GLU A 523 9.41 26.22 10.43
N PRO A 524 8.38 25.48 9.98
CA PRO A 524 7.05 26.02 9.81
C PRO A 524 6.34 26.23 11.16
N SER A 525 5.47 27.23 11.21
CA SER A 525 4.59 27.50 12.36
C SER A 525 3.18 26.93 12.15
N GLY A 526 2.44 26.78 13.26
CA GLY A 526 1.03 26.36 13.23
C GLY A 526 0.82 24.88 12.93
N VAL A 527 1.86 24.04 13.08
CA VAL A 527 1.81 22.59 12.91
C VAL A 527 2.42 21.88 14.12
N VAL A 528 2.03 20.63 14.33
CA VAL A 528 2.45 19.80 15.46
C VAL A 528 2.98 18.45 14.98
N SER A 529 3.84 17.85 15.81
CA SER A 529 4.26 16.45 15.67
C SER A 529 3.53 15.57 16.68
N SER A 530 3.55 14.26 16.45
CA SER A 530 3.16 13.29 17.46
C SER A 530 4.05 13.40 18.72
N TRP A 531 3.60 12.75 19.80
CA TRP A 531 4.31 12.70 21.07
C TRP A 531 5.70 12.03 21.00
N ARG A 532 6.02 11.33 19.90
CA ARG A 532 7.37 10.80 19.61
C ARG A 532 8.26 11.76 18.84
N ASN A 533 7.85 13.01 18.69
CA ASN A 533 8.48 14.04 17.86
C ASN A 533 8.51 13.65 16.38
N ALA A 534 7.48 12.93 15.92
CA ALA A 534 7.39 12.45 14.55
C ALA A 534 6.21 13.07 13.82
N VAL A 535 6.46 13.47 12.57
CA VAL A 535 5.42 13.83 11.62
C VAL A 535 4.61 12.59 11.20
N PRO A 536 3.33 12.72 10.80
CA PRO A 536 2.54 11.62 10.27
C PRO A 536 3.20 10.83 9.13
N PHE A 537 3.92 11.51 8.24
CA PHE A 537 4.62 10.91 7.10
C PHE A 537 5.69 11.85 6.53
N TYR A 538 6.73 11.27 5.91
CA TYR A 538 7.65 11.97 5.02
C TYR A 538 8.17 11.04 3.90
N GLY A 539 8.43 11.61 2.72
CA GLY A 539 8.96 10.93 1.54
C GLY A 539 8.70 11.67 0.22
N ASP A 540 9.37 11.28 -0.86
CA ASP A 540 9.17 11.81 -2.24
C ASP A 540 7.80 11.40 -2.79
N ILE A 541 6.76 12.20 -2.52
CA ILE A 541 5.40 11.98 -3.02
C ILE A 541 5.04 12.94 -4.15
N LEU A 542 5.82 14.01 -4.38
CA LEU A 542 5.59 15.03 -5.40
C LEU A 542 6.94 15.58 -5.87
N GLY A 543 6.94 16.36 -6.95
CA GLY A 543 8.14 17.08 -7.35
C GLY A 543 9.25 16.16 -7.86
N ASP A 544 10.49 16.55 -7.60
CA ASP A 544 11.67 15.74 -7.96
C ASP A 544 12.06 14.79 -6.82
N TRP A 545 13.29 14.28 -6.81
CA TRP A 545 13.74 13.22 -5.90
C TRP A 545 13.78 13.58 -4.41
N ARG A 546 13.48 14.84 -4.04
CA ARG A 546 13.58 15.31 -2.65
C ARG A 546 12.28 15.04 -1.94
N GLU A 547 12.37 14.94 -0.61
CA GLU A 547 11.31 14.36 0.18
C GLU A 547 10.38 15.45 0.71
N GLU A 548 9.06 15.27 0.51
CA GLU A 548 8.03 16.04 1.19
C GLU A 548 7.85 15.53 2.63
N TYR A 549 7.16 16.31 3.45
CA TYR A 549 6.57 15.79 4.68
C TYR A 549 5.18 16.38 4.96
N LEU A 550 4.38 15.61 5.70
CA LEU A 550 3.04 15.99 6.14
C LEU A 550 3.08 16.33 7.63
N ALA A 551 2.52 17.46 8.05
CA ALA A 551 2.36 17.75 9.48
C ALA A 551 0.92 18.19 9.79
N GLU A 552 0.38 17.78 10.93
CA GLU A 552 -0.97 18.20 11.34
C GLU A 552 -0.95 19.65 11.81
N THR A 553 -1.98 20.43 11.48
CA THR A 553 -2.15 21.77 12.02
C THR A 553 -2.36 21.72 13.53
N SER A 554 -1.93 22.76 14.24
CA SER A 554 -2.01 22.81 15.71
C SER A 554 -3.44 22.80 16.27
N ASP A 555 -4.44 23.02 15.43
CA ASP A 555 -5.86 22.92 15.77
C ASP A 555 -6.50 21.57 15.36
N HIS A 556 -5.71 20.63 14.83
CA HIS A 556 -6.11 19.30 14.38
C HIS A 556 -7.19 19.28 13.28
N THR A 557 -7.27 20.36 12.48
CA THR A 557 -8.27 20.51 11.40
C THR A 557 -7.74 20.18 10.01
N ALA A 558 -6.43 20.11 9.81
CA ALA A 558 -5.84 19.80 8.51
C ALA A 558 -4.49 19.08 8.61
N LEU A 559 -4.10 18.37 7.54
CA LEU A 559 -2.72 17.99 7.28
C LEU A 559 -2.11 18.96 6.27
N ARG A 560 -0.96 19.55 6.61
CA ARG A 560 -0.22 20.45 5.73
C ARG A 560 0.87 19.69 4.98
N VAL A 561 0.89 19.84 3.65
CA VAL A 561 1.92 19.27 2.77
C VAL A 561 3.07 20.27 2.59
N PHE A 562 4.30 19.87 2.88
CA PHE A 562 5.50 20.67 2.67
C PHE A 562 6.40 20.03 1.62
N THR A 563 6.83 20.83 0.63
CA THR A 563 7.85 20.49 -0.37
C THR A 563 8.94 21.55 -0.40
N THR A 564 10.14 21.18 -0.82
CA THR A 564 11.28 22.10 -0.92
C THR A 564 11.13 23.07 -2.10
N ASN A 565 11.59 24.32 -1.91
CA ASN A 565 11.73 25.32 -2.99
C ASN A 565 13.20 25.64 -3.32
N ILE A 566 14.13 24.87 -2.75
CA ILE A 566 15.57 25.03 -2.97
C ILE A 566 15.90 24.43 -4.34
N ALA A 567 16.78 25.06 -5.12
CA ALA A 567 17.17 24.51 -6.41
C ALA A 567 18.24 23.42 -6.26
N THR A 568 18.17 22.37 -7.09
CA THR A 568 19.19 21.33 -7.18
C THR A 568 19.71 21.18 -8.61
N SER A 569 20.98 20.79 -8.73
CA SER A 569 21.59 20.32 -9.98
C SER A 569 21.67 18.78 -10.06
N THR A 570 21.21 18.10 -9.01
CA THR A 570 21.11 16.66 -8.94
C THR A 570 19.89 16.19 -9.72
N ARG A 571 20.05 15.07 -10.43
CA ARG A 571 18.99 14.45 -11.20
C ARG A 571 18.94 12.98 -10.87
N LEU A 572 17.88 12.60 -10.18
CA LEU A 572 17.61 11.23 -9.76
C LEU A 572 16.21 10.84 -10.20
N TYR A 573 15.99 9.53 -10.33
CA TYR A 573 14.64 9.00 -10.46
C TYR A 573 13.86 9.35 -9.20
N THR A 574 12.53 9.49 -9.32
CA THR A 574 11.67 9.54 -8.13
C THR A 574 11.98 8.32 -7.26
N LEU A 575 12.14 8.56 -5.97
CA LEU A 575 12.51 7.55 -5.00
C LEU A 575 11.36 6.57 -4.75
N ALA A 576 10.12 6.97 -5.02
CA ALA A 576 8.97 6.08 -5.06
C ALA A 576 9.13 4.91 -6.08
N HIS A 577 10.03 5.05 -7.06
CA HIS A 577 10.36 3.98 -8.02
C HIS A 577 11.61 3.17 -7.61
N ASP A 578 12.19 3.42 -6.43
CA ASP A 578 13.11 2.53 -5.75
C ASP A 578 12.28 1.62 -4.80
N PRO A 579 12.20 0.31 -5.05
CA PRO A 579 11.37 -0.59 -4.25
C PRO A 579 11.74 -0.61 -2.76
N ALA A 580 13.03 -0.62 -2.40
CA ALA A 580 13.43 -0.63 -1.00
C ALA A 580 12.97 0.64 -0.26
N TYR A 581 13.06 1.79 -0.94
CA TYR A 581 12.54 3.05 -0.44
C TYR A 581 11.01 3.04 -0.33
N ARG A 582 10.30 2.67 -1.40
CA ARG A 582 8.83 2.65 -1.44
C ARG A 582 8.23 1.67 -0.42
N LEU A 583 8.87 0.53 -0.17
CA LEU A 583 8.45 -0.43 0.85
C LEU A 583 8.64 0.11 2.27
N GLY A 584 9.62 0.98 2.52
CA GLY A 584 9.76 1.66 3.81
C GLY A 584 8.56 2.54 4.18
N TRP A 585 7.75 2.95 3.20
CA TRP A 585 6.49 3.66 3.42
C TRP A 585 5.33 2.75 3.82
N THR A 586 5.48 1.44 3.81
CA THR A 586 4.37 0.51 4.06
C THR A 586 4.20 0.18 5.54
N VAL A 587 5.25 0.40 6.33
CA VAL A 587 5.31 0.07 7.76
C VAL A 587 5.41 1.36 8.58
N ARG A 588 4.70 1.43 9.72
CA ARG A 588 4.88 2.47 10.74
C ARG A 588 5.46 1.87 12.01
N GLY A 589 4.67 1.69 13.06
CA GLY A 589 5.19 1.48 14.41
C GLY A 589 5.93 2.72 14.93
N TYR A 590 7.10 2.55 15.56
CA TYR A 590 7.95 3.73 15.79
C TYR A 590 8.51 4.16 14.45
N LEU A 591 7.91 5.19 13.84
CA LEU A 591 8.36 5.71 12.56
C LEU A 591 9.89 5.87 12.59
N GLN A 592 10.55 5.45 11.51
CA GLN A 592 12.00 5.50 11.36
C GLN A 592 12.36 5.99 9.96
N SER A 593 13.65 6.20 9.74
CA SER A 593 14.10 6.65 8.43
C SER A 593 13.86 5.60 7.36
N THR A 594 13.27 5.99 6.23
CA THR A 594 13.25 5.19 5.00
C THR A 594 14.61 5.28 4.33
N LEU A 595 15.10 4.27 3.61
CA LEU A 595 16.39 4.29 2.89
C LEU A 595 16.23 3.71 1.48
N THR A 596 17.09 4.12 0.54
CA THR A 596 17.12 3.61 -0.83
C THR A 596 17.85 2.27 -0.91
N GLY A 597 17.55 1.47 -1.94
CA GLY A 597 18.27 0.22 -2.24
C GLY A 597 19.66 0.43 -2.85
N PHE A 598 20.08 1.69 -2.97
CA PHE A 598 21.41 2.13 -3.41
C PHE A 598 21.89 3.29 -2.53
N TYR A 599 23.21 3.50 -2.46
CA TYR A 599 23.77 4.64 -1.73
C TYR A 599 23.42 5.96 -2.40
N LEU A 600 22.68 6.82 -1.69
CA LEU A 600 22.41 8.20 -2.05
C LEU A 600 23.06 9.12 -1.01
N GLY A 601 24.16 9.75 -1.40
CA GLY A 601 25.06 10.50 -0.51
C GLY A 601 26.14 11.26 -1.26
N PHE A 602 26.99 11.97 -0.54
CA PHE A 602 28.12 12.72 -1.07
C PHE A 602 29.11 11.81 -1.82
N GLY A 603 29.45 12.21 -3.06
CA GLY A 603 30.36 11.43 -3.90
C GLY A 603 29.77 10.10 -4.39
N GLY A 604 28.47 9.87 -4.17
CA GLY A 604 27.73 8.74 -4.70
C GLY A 604 27.74 8.70 -6.23
N LYS A 605 27.64 7.49 -6.78
CA LYS A 605 27.49 7.30 -8.22
C LYS A 605 26.02 7.53 -8.58
N ALA A 606 25.77 8.00 -9.80
CA ALA A 606 24.40 8.04 -10.31
C ALA A 606 23.79 6.62 -10.26
N PRO A 607 22.58 6.46 -9.68
CA PRO A 607 21.96 5.15 -9.58
C PRO A 607 21.70 4.57 -10.96
N ARG A 608 21.69 3.24 -11.03
CA ARG A 608 21.22 2.56 -12.23
C ARG A 608 19.74 2.84 -12.42
N ARG A 609 19.28 2.74 -13.67
CA ARG A 609 17.84 2.74 -13.94
C ARG A 609 17.18 1.62 -13.12
N PRO A 610 16.11 1.90 -12.35
CA PRO A 610 15.39 0.88 -11.59
C PRO A 610 14.93 -0.27 -12.50
N ASN A 611 15.09 -1.52 -12.03
CA ASN A 611 14.63 -2.71 -12.73
C ASN A 611 13.15 -2.99 -12.44
N ILE A 612 12.30 -2.08 -12.90
CA ILE A 612 10.86 -2.08 -12.62
C ILE A 612 10.05 -2.16 -13.91
N ARG A 613 8.79 -2.54 -13.77
CA ARG A 613 7.71 -2.24 -14.71
C ARG A 613 6.59 -1.56 -13.92
N THR A 614 5.82 -0.72 -14.58
CA THR A 614 4.58 -0.22 -13.96
C THR A 614 3.46 -1.20 -14.23
N THR A 615 2.38 -1.08 -13.46
CA THR A 615 1.09 -1.67 -13.84
C THR A 615 0.78 -1.27 -15.29
N ALA A 616 0.62 -2.27 -16.15
CA ALA A 616 0.20 -2.07 -17.53
C ALA A 616 -1.32 -2.17 -17.49
N ALA A 617 -2.01 -1.06 -17.73
CA ALA A 617 -3.48 -0.95 -17.82
C ALA A 617 -4.25 -2.28 -17.72
N ALA A 618 -4.78 -2.58 -16.53
CA ALA A 618 -5.94 -3.43 -16.18
C ALA A 618 -6.17 -4.80 -16.87
N ASP A 619 -5.28 -5.34 -17.71
CA ASP A 619 -5.51 -6.59 -18.44
C ASP A 619 -5.31 -7.86 -17.58
N ARG A 620 -4.77 -7.71 -16.36
CA ARG A 620 -4.56 -8.80 -15.40
C ARG A 620 -5.26 -8.61 -14.05
N ALA A 621 -6.16 -7.64 -13.95
CA ALA A 621 -6.93 -7.38 -12.74
C ALA A 621 -8.43 -7.53 -12.97
N TRP A 622 -9.17 -7.65 -11.87
CA TRP A 622 -10.62 -7.60 -11.91
C TRP A 622 -11.08 -6.19 -12.26
N GLN A 623 -11.81 -6.03 -13.37
CA GLN A 623 -12.30 -4.72 -13.79
C GLN A 623 -13.78 -4.55 -13.44
N VAL A 624 -14.15 -3.47 -12.76
CA VAL A 624 -15.56 -3.06 -12.68
C VAL A 624 -16.03 -2.66 -14.09
N ILE A 625 -17.01 -3.39 -14.63
CA ILE A 625 -17.63 -3.09 -15.93
C ILE A 625 -19.03 -2.49 -15.80
N ALA A 626 -19.69 -2.66 -14.65
CA ALA A 626 -20.89 -1.92 -14.25
C ALA A 626 -20.96 -1.89 -12.71
N GLU A 627 -21.49 -0.81 -12.15
CA GLU A 627 -21.76 -0.70 -10.71
C GLU A 627 -22.94 0.25 -10.48
N ASP A 628 -23.66 0.09 -9.37
CA ASP A 628 -24.66 1.04 -8.89
C ASP A 628 -24.82 0.90 -7.38
N ASN A 629 -24.52 1.97 -6.65
CA ASN A 629 -24.70 2.04 -5.20
C ASN A 629 -26.06 2.61 -4.79
N PHE A 630 -26.93 2.94 -5.75
CA PHE A 630 -28.30 3.37 -5.54
C PHE A 630 -28.50 4.57 -4.60
N VAL A 631 -27.50 5.44 -4.44
CA VAL A 631 -27.65 6.71 -3.70
C VAL A 631 -28.66 7.63 -4.40
N THR A 632 -28.72 7.56 -5.73
CA THR A 632 -29.67 8.28 -6.59
C THR A 632 -30.09 7.41 -7.77
N ASP A 633 -31.19 7.74 -8.44
CA ASP A 633 -31.56 7.11 -9.71
C ASP A 633 -30.53 7.43 -10.81
N SER A 634 -29.73 6.43 -11.16
CA SER A 634 -28.68 6.50 -12.18
C SER A 634 -29.23 6.44 -13.61
N GLY A 635 -30.51 6.10 -13.79
CA GLY A 635 -31.12 5.81 -15.09
C GLY A 635 -30.62 4.51 -15.73
N ARG A 636 -29.79 3.71 -15.05
CA ARG A 636 -29.21 2.45 -15.56
C ARG A 636 -30.18 1.27 -15.57
N TRP A 637 -31.31 1.41 -14.87
CA TRP A 637 -32.27 0.33 -14.66
C TRP A 637 -33.58 0.57 -15.40
N SER A 638 -34.27 -0.51 -15.77
CA SER A 638 -35.59 -0.49 -16.40
C SER A 638 -36.49 -1.52 -15.74
N ALA A 639 -37.62 -1.07 -15.18
CA ALA A 639 -38.56 -1.93 -14.48
C ALA A 639 -39.75 -2.33 -15.36
N GLU A 640 -40.11 -3.61 -15.34
CA GLU A 640 -41.32 -4.18 -15.93
C GLU A 640 -42.22 -4.67 -14.79
N LEU A 641 -43.40 -4.07 -14.62
CA LEU A 641 -44.27 -4.24 -13.44
C LEU A 641 -45.66 -4.76 -13.82
N GLN A 642 -46.07 -5.90 -13.24
CA GLN A 642 -47.32 -6.59 -13.57
C GLN A 642 -48.56 -5.91 -12.99
N SER A 643 -48.46 -5.44 -11.76
CA SER A 643 -49.60 -4.95 -10.99
C SER A 643 -49.31 -3.57 -10.40
N GLY A 644 -48.46 -2.77 -11.06
CA GLY A 644 -47.91 -1.54 -10.51
C GLY A 644 -46.87 -1.82 -9.41
N GLY A 645 -46.82 -0.96 -8.40
CA GLY A 645 -45.77 -0.95 -7.37
C GLY A 645 -44.69 0.09 -7.70
N THR A 646 -43.58 0.04 -6.96
CA THR A 646 -42.49 1.01 -7.07
C THR A 646 -41.14 0.32 -7.19
N VAL A 647 -40.27 0.93 -8.01
CA VAL A 647 -38.84 0.62 -8.10
C VAL A 647 -38.12 1.95 -8.02
N THR A 648 -37.46 2.23 -6.90
CA THR A 648 -36.83 3.52 -6.64
C THR A 648 -35.45 3.37 -6.04
N ALA A 649 -34.45 4.01 -6.65
CA ALA A 649 -33.10 4.09 -6.10
C ALA A 649 -32.93 5.37 -5.28
N ARG A 650 -32.64 5.22 -3.99
CA ARG A 650 -32.34 6.33 -3.06
C ARG A 650 -31.58 5.82 -1.85
N ASP A 651 -30.77 6.69 -1.25
CA ASP A 651 -30.17 6.47 0.07
C ASP A 651 -29.37 5.14 0.18
N GLY A 652 -28.77 4.70 -0.93
CA GLY A 652 -27.94 3.48 -0.95
C GLY A 652 -28.72 2.21 -1.31
N VAL A 653 -30.00 2.32 -1.65
CA VAL A 653 -30.92 1.19 -1.82
C VAL A 653 -31.73 1.31 -3.11
N LEU A 654 -31.78 0.25 -3.90
CA LEU A 654 -32.82 0.02 -4.89
C LEU A 654 -34.00 -0.67 -4.21
N ASP A 655 -35.02 0.12 -3.90
CA ASP A 655 -36.24 -0.29 -3.24
C ASP A 655 -37.24 -0.83 -4.26
N VAL A 656 -37.57 -2.13 -4.18
CA VAL A 656 -38.49 -2.84 -5.06
C VAL A 656 -39.69 -3.31 -4.24
N ASP A 657 -40.78 -2.53 -4.25
CA ASP A 657 -42.01 -2.81 -3.49
C ASP A 657 -43.18 -3.06 -4.45
N VAL A 658 -43.56 -4.33 -4.64
CA VAL A 658 -44.47 -4.73 -5.71
C VAL A 658 -45.56 -5.72 -5.28
N PRO A 659 -46.84 -5.48 -5.62
CA PRO A 659 -47.96 -6.38 -5.28
C PRO A 659 -48.06 -7.60 -6.22
N GLY A 660 -47.26 -7.64 -7.30
CA GLY A 660 -47.28 -8.68 -8.32
C GLY A 660 -45.87 -8.95 -8.86
N GLY A 661 -45.77 -9.51 -10.07
CA GLY A 661 -44.47 -9.76 -10.70
C GLY A 661 -43.74 -8.47 -11.08
N ALA A 662 -42.43 -8.43 -10.80
CA ALA A 662 -41.53 -7.38 -11.26
C ALA A 662 -40.25 -7.97 -11.84
N THR A 663 -39.72 -7.33 -12.88
CA THR A 663 -38.38 -7.62 -13.40
C THR A 663 -37.66 -6.33 -13.68
N VAL A 664 -36.50 -6.16 -13.06
CA VAL A 664 -35.72 -4.92 -13.07
C VAL A 664 -34.42 -5.19 -13.80
N TRP A 665 -34.33 -4.70 -15.04
CA TRP A 665 -33.24 -4.95 -15.96
C TRP A 665 -32.14 -3.91 -15.81
N LEU A 666 -30.89 -4.36 -15.76
CA LEU A 666 -29.75 -3.51 -16.08
C LEU A 666 -29.79 -3.20 -17.58
N LYS A 667 -29.72 -1.92 -17.99
CA LYS A 667 -29.77 -1.55 -19.42
C LYS A 667 -28.52 -1.94 -20.20
N GLN A 668 -27.39 -2.09 -19.51
CA GLN A 668 -26.13 -2.51 -20.10
C GLN A 668 -26.13 -4.01 -20.39
N GLU A 669 -25.79 -4.37 -21.63
CA GLU A 669 -25.53 -5.75 -22.01
C GLU A 669 -24.18 -6.22 -21.43
N LEU A 670 -24.15 -7.44 -20.89
CA LEU A 670 -22.92 -8.09 -20.40
C LEU A 670 -22.43 -9.11 -21.42
N ALA A 671 -21.10 -9.22 -21.58
CA ALA A 671 -20.48 -10.15 -22.53
C ALA A 671 -19.11 -10.64 -22.08
N GLY A 672 -18.77 -11.86 -22.50
CA GLY A 672 -17.53 -12.53 -22.12
C GLY A 672 -17.59 -13.09 -20.69
N PRO A 673 -16.44 -13.46 -20.12
CA PRO A 673 -16.36 -13.76 -18.70
C PRO A 673 -16.68 -12.52 -17.86
N TYR A 674 -17.51 -12.69 -16.83
CA TYR A 674 -17.84 -11.67 -15.86
C TYR A 674 -18.36 -12.29 -14.57
N GLU A 675 -18.44 -11.50 -13.52
CA GLU A 675 -19.08 -11.86 -12.27
C GLU A 675 -20.02 -10.76 -11.82
N ILE A 676 -21.19 -11.11 -11.29
CA ILE A 676 -22.18 -10.17 -10.77
C ILE A 676 -22.27 -10.36 -9.26
N GLU A 677 -22.23 -9.28 -8.50
CA GLU A 677 -22.34 -9.24 -7.05
C GLU A 677 -23.40 -8.23 -6.64
N TYR A 678 -24.18 -8.55 -5.60
CA TYR A 678 -25.11 -7.63 -4.96
C TYR A 678 -25.61 -8.20 -3.64
N THR A 679 -26.07 -7.33 -2.75
CA THR A 679 -26.79 -7.71 -1.53
C THR A 679 -28.28 -7.53 -1.73
N ALA A 680 -29.09 -8.54 -1.38
CA ALA A 680 -30.54 -8.48 -1.46
C ALA A 680 -31.17 -8.76 -0.10
N THR A 681 -31.99 -7.84 0.41
CA THR A 681 -32.68 -7.98 1.69
C THR A 681 -34.18 -8.02 1.46
N PRO A 682 -34.87 -9.16 1.71
CA PRO A 682 -36.33 -9.20 1.69
C PRO A 682 -36.89 -8.46 2.91
N ILE A 683 -37.90 -7.63 2.71
CA ILE A 683 -38.48 -6.79 3.76
C ILE A 683 -39.74 -7.44 4.33
N ALA A 684 -39.77 -7.54 5.66
CA ALA A 684 -40.93 -7.92 6.44
C ALA A 684 -41.15 -6.93 7.60
N ALA A 685 -41.72 -5.77 7.27
CA ALA A 685 -42.03 -4.65 8.17
C ALA A 685 -43.56 -4.47 8.40
N GLY A 686 -44.37 -5.39 7.88
CA GLY A 686 -45.84 -5.35 7.99
C GLY A 686 -46.53 -4.56 6.88
N GLY A 687 -45.80 -4.23 5.81
CA GLY A 687 -46.32 -3.64 4.59
C GLY A 687 -47.19 -4.62 3.78
N PRO A 688 -47.99 -4.10 2.82
CA PRO A 688 -48.92 -4.92 2.04
C PRO A 688 -48.23 -5.94 1.11
N ASN A 689 -46.96 -5.75 0.78
CA ASN A 689 -46.20 -6.59 -0.16
C ASN A 689 -45.04 -7.33 0.52
N ASP A 690 -45.01 -7.37 1.85
CA ASP A 690 -43.92 -7.94 2.65
C ASP A 690 -44.03 -9.46 2.83
N LEU A 691 -44.37 -10.20 1.76
CA LEU A 691 -44.65 -11.64 1.83
C LEU A 691 -43.40 -12.53 1.81
N VAL A 692 -42.25 -11.97 1.39
CA VAL A 692 -40.95 -12.66 1.31
C VAL A 692 -41.08 -14.00 0.56
N THR A 693 -41.25 -13.92 -0.77
CA THR A 693 -41.55 -15.08 -1.62
C THR A 693 -40.29 -15.77 -2.18
N ASP A 694 -39.61 -15.10 -3.10
CA ASP A 694 -38.37 -15.54 -3.73
C ASP A 694 -37.60 -14.36 -4.33
N LEU A 695 -36.27 -14.55 -4.38
CA LEU A 695 -35.34 -13.71 -5.11
C LEU A 695 -34.93 -14.45 -6.38
N ASN A 696 -35.19 -13.86 -7.53
CA ASN A 696 -34.86 -14.45 -8.82
C ASN A 696 -33.88 -13.58 -9.59
N SER A 697 -33.11 -14.22 -10.46
CA SER A 697 -32.14 -13.55 -11.32
C SER A 697 -32.11 -14.16 -12.70
N PHE A 698 -32.04 -13.30 -13.70
CA PHE A 698 -31.75 -13.66 -15.08
C PHE A 698 -30.38 -13.11 -15.46
N TRP A 699 -29.57 -13.88 -16.19
CA TRP A 699 -28.32 -13.38 -16.79
C TRP A 699 -28.04 -14.06 -18.12
N ASN A 700 -27.24 -13.39 -18.95
CA ASN A 700 -27.12 -13.67 -20.38
C ASN A 700 -28.49 -13.79 -21.07
N ALA A 701 -29.46 -13.00 -20.60
CA ALA A 701 -30.82 -13.04 -21.11
C ALA A 701 -30.89 -12.38 -22.49
N ARG A 702 -31.55 -13.06 -23.43
CA ARG A 702 -32.00 -12.50 -24.70
C ARG A 702 -33.42 -12.95 -24.96
N ASP A 703 -34.25 -12.08 -25.52
CA ASP A 703 -35.61 -12.46 -25.92
C ASP A 703 -35.57 -13.08 -27.32
N ALA A 704 -36.08 -14.30 -27.49
CA ALA A 704 -36.11 -14.95 -28.80
C ALA A 704 -36.92 -14.16 -29.85
N ARG A 705 -37.83 -13.28 -29.40
CA ARG A 705 -38.63 -12.38 -30.25
C ARG A 705 -37.85 -11.14 -30.70
N SER A 706 -36.86 -10.71 -29.91
CA SER A 706 -36.01 -9.56 -30.19
C SER A 706 -34.57 -9.82 -29.70
N PRO A 707 -33.80 -10.66 -30.42
CA PRO A 707 -32.54 -11.19 -29.91
C PRO A 707 -31.46 -10.13 -29.72
N ASP A 708 -31.49 -9.04 -30.50
CA ASP A 708 -30.48 -7.98 -30.50
C ASP A 708 -30.75 -6.86 -29.48
N ASP A 709 -31.98 -6.76 -28.98
CA ASP A 709 -32.40 -5.76 -28.01
C ASP A 709 -33.53 -6.33 -27.15
N ILE A 710 -33.22 -6.62 -25.88
CA ILE A 710 -34.20 -7.19 -24.97
C ILE A 710 -35.38 -6.24 -24.73
N PHE A 711 -35.19 -4.92 -24.87
CA PHE A 711 -36.19 -3.90 -24.60
C PHE A 711 -37.14 -3.63 -25.78
N ALA A 712 -36.81 -4.13 -26.97
CA ALA A 712 -37.68 -3.99 -28.16
C ALA A 712 -38.98 -4.78 -28.03
N THR A 713 -38.99 -5.86 -27.24
CA THR A 713 -40.20 -6.59 -26.89
C THR A 713 -40.81 -6.00 -25.61
N THR A 714 -42.03 -5.47 -25.72
CA THR A 714 -42.78 -5.01 -24.53
C THR A 714 -43.19 -6.19 -23.66
N ARG A 715 -42.81 -6.13 -22.38
CA ARG A 715 -43.26 -7.04 -21.32
C ARG A 715 -43.78 -6.21 -20.15
N HIS A 716 -44.59 -6.84 -19.32
CA HIS A 716 -45.29 -6.20 -18.22
C HIS A 716 -45.00 -6.90 -16.89
N GLY A 717 -43.85 -7.56 -16.68
CA GLY A 717 -43.49 -8.12 -15.37
C GLY A 717 -44.12 -9.49 -15.05
N ALA A 718 -45.04 -9.99 -15.88
CA ALA A 718 -45.71 -11.27 -15.65
C ALA A 718 -44.78 -12.46 -15.96
N PHE A 719 -44.71 -13.46 -15.08
CA PHE A 719 -43.65 -14.49 -15.17
C PHE A 719 -43.64 -15.27 -16.49
N ALA A 720 -44.82 -15.58 -17.03
CA ALA A 720 -44.96 -16.34 -18.27
C ALA A 720 -44.41 -15.58 -19.51
N GLU A 721 -44.32 -14.25 -19.47
CA GLU A 721 -43.79 -13.46 -20.59
C GLU A 721 -42.28 -13.71 -20.82
N TYR A 722 -41.59 -14.20 -19.79
CA TYR A 722 -40.16 -14.51 -19.79
C TYR A 722 -39.83 -15.93 -20.23
N ASP A 723 -40.84 -16.77 -20.52
CA ASP A 723 -40.60 -18.12 -21.08
C ASP A 723 -39.99 -18.06 -22.50
N HIS A 724 -40.10 -16.90 -23.17
CA HIS A 724 -39.45 -16.62 -24.46
C HIS A 724 -37.96 -16.23 -24.33
N LEU A 725 -37.42 -16.16 -23.12
CA LEU A 725 -36.01 -15.84 -22.93
C LEU A 725 -35.10 -17.04 -23.23
N ARG A 726 -33.99 -16.77 -23.91
CA ARG A 726 -32.78 -17.57 -23.84
C ARG A 726 -31.93 -16.98 -22.72
N THR A 727 -31.90 -17.64 -21.56
CA THR A 727 -31.26 -17.10 -20.35
C THR A 727 -30.88 -18.20 -19.38
N TYR A 728 -29.92 -17.92 -18.50
CA TYR A 728 -29.82 -18.63 -17.23
C TYR A 728 -30.76 -18.00 -16.22
N TYR A 729 -31.29 -18.81 -15.32
CA TYR A 729 -32.21 -18.37 -14.28
C TYR A 729 -31.86 -19.07 -12.98
N ALA A 730 -31.69 -18.30 -11.92
CA ALA A 730 -31.68 -18.78 -10.55
C ALA A 730 -32.88 -18.20 -9.81
N GLY A 731 -33.56 -19.03 -9.02
CA GLY A 731 -34.56 -18.57 -8.06
C GLY A 731 -34.21 -19.13 -6.70
N GLN A 732 -33.94 -18.25 -5.73
CA GLN A 732 -33.67 -18.61 -4.35
C GLN A 732 -34.96 -18.44 -3.55
N GLY A 733 -35.42 -19.56 -2.99
CA GLY A 733 -36.69 -19.65 -2.29
C GLY A 733 -36.68 -18.97 -0.92
N ALA A 734 -37.87 -18.68 -0.40
CA ALA A 734 -38.12 -18.15 0.94
C ALA A 734 -39.38 -18.79 1.57
N ASN A 735 -40.25 -18.01 2.21
CA ASN A 735 -41.41 -18.49 2.97
C ASN A 735 -42.44 -19.22 2.10
N LEU A 736 -42.83 -18.61 0.98
CA LEU A 736 -43.90 -19.13 0.11
C LEU A 736 -43.38 -20.00 -1.03
N ASN A 737 -42.07 -19.97 -1.31
CA ASN A 737 -41.40 -20.82 -2.27
C ASN A 737 -40.22 -21.50 -1.57
N THR A 738 -40.36 -22.76 -1.17
CA THR A 738 -39.37 -23.46 -0.34
C THR A 738 -38.25 -24.15 -1.13
N THR A 739 -37.98 -23.68 -2.35
CA THR A 739 -37.01 -24.31 -3.24
C THR A 739 -36.09 -23.29 -3.89
N THR A 740 -34.83 -23.69 -4.03
CA THR A 740 -33.78 -22.92 -4.68
C THR A 740 -33.35 -23.66 -5.95
N ARG A 741 -33.59 -23.04 -7.10
CA ARG A 741 -33.54 -23.69 -8.41
C ARG A 741 -32.61 -22.98 -9.37
N PHE A 742 -31.95 -23.78 -10.20
CA PHE A 742 -31.21 -23.31 -11.36
C PHE A 742 -31.79 -23.89 -12.64
N ARG A 743 -32.08 -23.02 -13.62
CA ARG A 743 -32.66 -23.38 -14.93
C ARG A 743 -31.89 -22.73 -16.07
N ARG A 744 -31.94 -23.39 -17.23
CA ARG A 744 -31.46 -22.85 -18.51
C ARG A 744 -32.64 -22.74 -19.46
N TYR A 745 -33.12 -21.53 -19.75
CA TYR A 745 -34.24 -21.31 -20.66
C TYR A 745 -33.72 -21.27 -22.09
N VAL A 746 -34.46 -21.84 -23.03
CA VAL A 746 -34.01 -22.01 -24.43
C VAL A 746 -34.72 -21.12 -25.44
N GLY A 747 -35.56 -20.18 -24.98
CA GLY A 747 -36.31 -19.26 -25.84
C GLY A 747 -37.61 -19.81 -26.43
N GLU A 748 -38.02 -21.01 -26.00
CA GLU A 748 -39.27 -21.65 -26.41
C GLU A 748 -40.27 -21.66 -25.24
N PRO A 749 -41.49 -21.11 -25.42
CA PRO A 749 -42.49 -21.06 -24.37
C PRO A 749 -42.74 -22.40 -23.68
N GLY A 750 -42.73 -22.41 -22.34
CA GLY A 750 -42.89 -23.63 -21.53
C GLY A 750 -41.65 -24.54 -21.48
N ASN A 751 -40.63 -24.33 -22.30
CA ASN A 751 -39.41 -25.13 -22.33
C ASN A 751 -38.30 -24.48 -21.48
N ARG A 752 -38.28 -24.85 -20.18
CA ARG A 752 -37.36 -24.29 -19.19
C ARG A 752 -36.60 -25.39 -18.43
N PRO A 753 -35.62 -26.05 -19.09
CA PRO A 753 -34.80 -27.10 -18.49
C PRO A 753 -34.36 -26.78 -17.05
N LEU A 754 -34.70 -27.69 -16.13
CA LEU A 754 -34.26 -27.66 -14.74
C LEU A 754 -32.90 -28.33 -14.62
N ILE A 755 -31.92 -27.63 -14.05
CA ILE A 755 -30.55 -28.12 -13.87
C ILE A 755 -30.36 -28.57 -12.43
N TYR A 756 -30.70 -27.71 -11.47
CA TYR A 756 -30.65 -28.01 -10.03
C TYR A 756 -31.95 -27.61 -9.34
N ASP A 757 -32.34 -28.38 -8.33
CA ASP A 757 -33.52 -28.15 -7.48
C ASP A 757 -33.18 -28.57 -6.05
N TYR A 758 -33.01 -27.60 -5.17
CA TYR A 758 -32.64 -27.79 -3.78
C TYR A 758 -33.69 -27.20 -2.85
N THR A 759 -33.71 -27.67 -1.60
CA THR A 759 -34.54 -27.11 -0.52
C THR A 759 -33.79 -26.10 0.35
N SER A 760 -32.54 -25.80 0.02
CA SER A 760 -31.62 -24.92 0.76
C SER A 760 -30.46 -24.47 -0.14
N PRO A 761 -29.88 -23.26 0.05
CA PRO A 761 -30.26 -22.24 1.04
C PRO A 761 -31.58 -21.55 0.68
N LEU A 762 -32.31 -21.07 1.69
CA LEU A 762 -33.48 -20.19 1.55
C LEU A 762 -33.11 -18.80 2.08
N ILE A 763 -33.73 -17.75 1.56
CA ILE A 763 -33.58 -16.40 2.12
C ILE A 763 -34.53 -16.21 3.31
N GLU A 764 -34.10 -15.43 4.28
CA GLU A 764 -34.85 -15.13 5.50
C GLU A 764 -35.30 -13.67 5.52
N ALA A 765 -36.47 -13.43 6.11
CA ALA A 765 -37.04 -12.09 6.21
C ALA A 765 -36.11 -11.14 6.98
N ASN A 766 -35.89 -9.94 6.44
CA ASN A 766 -35.04 -8.88 6.99
C ASN A 766 -33.55 -9.26 7.16
N VAL A 767 -33.09 -10.34 6.51
CA VAL A 767 -31.68 -10.74 6.48
C VAL A 767 -31.15 -10.53 5.07
N GLY A 768 -30.13 -9.69 4.92
CA GLY A 768 -29.47 -9.48 3.64
C GLY A 768 -28.70 -10.72 3.22
N VAL A 769 -28.92 -11.17 1.98
CA VAL A 769 -28.14 -12.23 1.34
C VAL A 769 -27.17 -11.63 0.33
N HIS A 770 -25.90 -12.00 0.42
CA HIS A 770 -24.90 -11.64 -0.59
C HIS A 770 -24.93 -12.66 -1.72
N VAL A 771 -25.32 -12.22 -2.93
CA VAL A 771 -25.39 -13.07 -4.12
C VAL A 771 -24.22 -12.77 -5.03
N ARG A 772 -23.54 -13.84 -5.48
CA ARG A 772 -22.45 -13.77 -6.46
C ARG A 772 -22.67 -14.75 -7.60
N ILE A 773 -22.62 -14.27 -8.83
CA ILE A 773 -22.88 -15.05 -10.06
C ILE A 773 -21.67 -14.96 -10.97
N ALA A 774 -20.84 -16.01 -10.98
CA ALA A 774 -19.64 -16.08 -11.79
C ALA A 774 -19.94 -16.78 -13.13
N VAL A 775 -19.67 -16.08 -14.24
CA VAL A 775 -19.80 -16.58 -15.60
C VAL A 775 -18.41 -16.62 -16.22
N ASP A 776 -17.82 -17.81 -16.32
CA ASP A 776 -16.49 -18.03 -16.89
C ASP A 776 -16.59 -18.98 -18.10
N GLY A 777 -16.79 -18.40 -19.28
CA GLY A 777 -16.92 -19.15 -20.52
C GLY A 777 -18.09 -20.13 -20.48
N SER A 778 -17.80 -21.41 -20.29
CA SER A 778 -18.79 -22.49 -20.15
C SER A 778 -19.19 -22.78 -18.71
N ARG A 779 -18.42 -22.32 -17.72
CA ARG A 779 -18.66 -22.62 -16.31
C ARG A 779 -19.42 -21.49 -15.63
N ILE A 780 -20.46 -21.84 -14.90
CA ILE A 780 -21.39 -20.91 -14.26
C ILE A 780 -21.50 -21.32 -12.81
N ARG A 781 -21.21 -20.38 -11.91
CA ARG A 781 -21.29 -20.60 -10.47
C ARG A 781 -22.19 -19.55 -9.83
N TYR A 782 -23.01 -20.00 -8.88
CA TYR A 782 -23.90 -19.15 -8.11
C TYR A 782 -23.61 -19.37 -6.62
N TYR A 783 -23.39 -18.29 -5.90
CA TYR A 783 -23.10 -18.28 -4.48
C TYR A 783 -24.17 -17.48 -3.74
N SER A 784 -24.46 -17.90 -2.51
CA SER A 784 -25.31 -17.22 -1.53
C SER A 784 -24.55 -17.20 -0.20
N ASP A 785 -24.21 -16.02 0.31
CA ASP A 785 -23.38 -15.82 1.53
C ASP A 785 -22.11 -16.67 1.49
N ASP A 786 -21.34 -16.52 0.41
CA ASP A 786 -20.09 -17.25 0.09
C ASP A 786 -20.21 -18.76 -0.09
N ARG A 787 -21.38 -19.34 0.18
CA ARG A 787 -21.65 -20.75 -0.10
C ARG A 787 -21.91 -20.94 -1.60
N LEU A 788 -21.05 -21.72 -2.25
CA LEU A 788 -21.31 -22.22 -3.61
C LEU A 788 -22.58 -23.08 -3.61
N VAL A 789 -23.64 -22.59 -4.26
CA VAL A 789 -24.94 -23.27 -4.37
C VAL A 789 -25.01 -24.07 -5.66
N PHE A 790 -24.64 -23.47 -6.80
CA PHE A 790 -24.67 -24.13 -8.11
C PHE A 790 -23.31 -24.01 -8.79
N ASP A 791 -22.84 -25.10 -9.41
CA ASP A 791 -21.63 -25.13 -10.25
C ASP A 791 -21.94 -25.96 -11.50
N TYR A 792 -22.28 -25.27 -12.59
CA TYR A 792 -22.74 -25.86 -13.83
C TYR A 792 -21.75 -25.60 -14.96
N THR A 793 -21.47 -26.61 -15.77
CA THR A 793 -20.74 -26.44 -17.04
C THR A 793 -21.69 -26.67 -18.20
N ASP A 794 -21.97 -25.60 -18.95
CA ASP A 794 -22.83 -25.64 -20.13
C ASP A 794 -22.00 -26.00 -21.38
N PRO A 795 -22.31 -27.09 -22.09
CA PRO A 795 -21.63 -27.42 -23.35
C PRO A 795 -21.93 -26.42 -24.49
N ASP A 796 -23.02 -25.65 -24.40
CA ASP A 796 -23.40 -24.61 -25.37
C ASP A 796 -23.72 -23.30 -24.62
N PRO A 797 -22.69 -22.60 -24.10
CA PRO A 797 -22.91 -21.50 -23.18
C PRO A 797 -23.48 -20.26 -23.88
N TYR A 798 -24.38 -19.56 -23.20
CA TYR A 798 -24.77 -18.21 -23.58
C TYR A 798 -23.62 -17.28 -23.22
N ARG A 799 -23.10 -16.53 -24.20
CA ARG A 799 -21.85 -15.74 -24.06
C ARG A 799 -22.07 -14.26 -23.76
N SER A 800 -23.31 -13.80 -23.91
CA SER A 800 -23.71 -12.42 -23.67
C SER A 800 -25.22 -12.28 -23.52
N GLY A 801 -25.65 -11.19 -22.91
CA GLY A 801 -27.05 -10.80 -22.76
C GLY A 801 -27.25 -9.87 -21.57
N TRP A 802 -28.51 -9.66 -21.18
CA TRP A 802 -28.88 -8.74 -20.12
C TRP A 802 -29.04 -9.44 -18.78
N PHE A 803 -28.83 -8.68 -17.71
CA PHE A 803 -29.07 -9.09 -16.33
C PHE A 803 -30.35 -8.45 -15.79
N ALA A 804 -31.10 -9.19 -14.96
CA ALA A 804 -32.21 -8.63 -14.20
C ALA A 804 -32.44 -9.32 -12.86
N PHE A 805 -32.88 -8.52 -11.89
CA PHE A 805 -33.57 -8.99 -10.70
C PHE A 805 -35.02 -9.31 -11.03
N ARG A 806 -35.58 -10.32 -10.39
CA ARG A 806 -37.01 -10.63 -10.48
C ARG A 806 -37.58 -11.06 -9.13
N THR A 807 -38.79 -10.63 -8.85
CA THR A 807 -39.57 -11.11 -7.70
C THR A 807 -41.06 -11.08 -8.00
N VAL A 808 -41.87 -11.61 -7.10
CA VAL A 808 -43.33 -11.60 -7.19
C VAL A 808 -43.95 -11.37 -5.82
N ALA A 809 -44.86 -10.39 -5.73
CA ALA A 809 -45.60 -10.07 -4.50
C ALA A 809 -44.66 -9.96 -3.28
N SER A 810 -43.63 -9.12 -3.42
CA SER A 810 -42.53 -9.00 -2.47
C SER A 810 -42.01 -7.57 -2.41
N HIS A 811 -41.34 -7.28 -1.31
CA HIS A 811 -40.61 -6.05 -1.05
C HIS A 811 -39.14 -6.38 -0.80
N PHE A 812 -38.23 -5.80 -1.58
CA PHE A 812 -36.79 -6.04 -1.48
C PHE A 812 -36.01 -4.73 -1.50
N HIS A 813 -34.98 -4.67 -0.67
CA HIS A 813 -33.89 -3.71 -0.81
C HIS A 813 -32.72 -4.39 -1.52
N ILE A 814 -32.26 -3.84 -2.65
CA ILE A 814 -31.03 -4.28 -3.32
C ILE A 814 -29.94 -3.23 -3.11
N GLN A 815 -28.73 -3.68 -2.80
CA GLN A 815 -27.57 -2.84 -2.47
C GLN A 815 -26.30 -3.39 -3.13
N ASP A 816 -25.27 -2.55 -3.23
CA ASP A 816 -23.90 -2.93 -3.60
C ASP A 816 -23.79 -3.68 -4.94
N PHE A 817 -24.60 -3.30 -5.93
CA PHE A 817 -24.58 -3.97 -7.23
C PHE A 817 -23.29 -3.66 -7.98
N THR A 818 -22.51 -4.70 -8.29
CA THR A 818 -21.28 -4.60 -9.07
C THR A 818 -21.18 -5.74 -10.08
N VAL A 819 -20.67 -5.43 -11.26
CA VAL A 819 -20.30 -6.41 -12.28
C VAL A 819 -18.82 -6.28 -12.56
N TRP A 820 -18.11 -7.38 -12.39
CA TRP A 820 -16.68 -7.49 -12.56
C TRP A 820 -16.35 -8.26 -13.84
N ARG A 821 -15.21 -7.94 -14.44
CA ARG A 821 -14.57 -8.73 -15.49
C ARG A 821 -13.30 -9.35 -14.92
N PRO A 822 -13.12 -10.68 -15.01
CA PRO A 822 -11.88 -11.32 -14.56
C PRO A 822 -10.67 -10.86 -15.35
N PRO A 823 -9.48 -10.95 -14.73
CA PRO A 823 -8.21 -10.93 -15.44
C PRO A 823 -8.23 -11.82 -16.68
N THR A 824 -7.66 -11.36 -17.79
CA THR A 824 -7.39 -12.26 -18.91
C THR A 824 -6.26 -13.21 -18.54
N ALA A 825 -6.55 -14.51 -18.50
CA ALA A 825 -5.51 -15.54 -18.32
C ALA A 825 -4.46 -15.38 -19.44
N ALA A 826 -3.18 -15.29 -19.02
CA ALA A 826 -2.04 -15.07 -19.91
C ALA A 826 -1.66 -16.31 -20.72
#